data_AF-W9GTD9-F1
#
_entry.id   AF-W9GTD9-F1
#
_cell.length_a   1.000
_cell.length_b   1.000
_cell.length_c   1.000
_cell.angle_alpha   90.00
_cell.angle_beta   90.00
_cell.angle_gamma   90.00
#
_symmetry.space_group_name_H-M   'P 1'
#
loop_
_entity.id
_entity.type
_entity.pdbx_description
1 polymer ?
#
loop_
_entity_poly.entity_id
_entity_poly.type
_entity_poly.pdbx_seq_one_letter_code
_entity_poly.pdbx_strand_id
1 'polypeptide(L)'
;PDRRGALGRTLRRHAAARLPEHMVPGAFVFLDKLPLGPTGKLDTRGLPEPGEDGPAATAASGEPPRTSLEAALAEIWAEVLGTARIGIHANFFEVGGHSLLATRVVSRVRARFGVDLPLRLLFERPTVADFAAALAERLGSDADATATPVANAIPPADRSAALPLSYAQQRLWFLDRLMPGSGVYNVALGLKLDGALDEPALRRALTALIARHETLRTRFPVEDGKPRQEILPPFDAPLAVLDAAACGAAGIVPPADMTPETLGRALRPLAARPIDLERGPPLALTLVRLAPASAVLVAVLHHAITDGWSMGVLAREVTELYRAEMAGETAALPPLAIQYADFSAWQQRGLAGSRLTGLIDHWRDRLAGAPEVLELPWDSAPKAGGDRPARSQRLRLNPAETDALRGLASRAGGTLFMALHAGFSLLLSRWSGQRDIVVGTPIANRTHDDLSGLIGCFVNTLALRLDLSGDPTGAELVERSRQVTLDAYAHQDAPFELVVDSLGLKRSLADTPLFQAMLVLQNAPGGQLELPGLTVTPLVDDADIARFDVLLTMVERDGGIDAVLECDGHRFNAETSARMARHLKRLLVELGAAPEAGAFRLPLTDTAAEAARIAGWRLAPPSVPEVSAAPGSLWTPIDRAATGTSAEVLNPDLAPVPIGLPGTLWIADGLGAPPTRTAITARWTETGVLERRIDAAAPLHAVPAAPAPSGPSSPTEEALLTLWSTVLERPVTDTGASFFELGGHSFLAVQLMARVESLFGCRLPLASLFTGGTIAQQAALIDRRSAASGSDEVLVMLRASGDRGTILLPHEISGHVLCYQALSAHLAAGWTVAGLQARGLDNTRPPLDRLADMAACYADAVTAAGLPGPFVPVGYSFGASLAAELAAELERRGLPVATICVIDALADPKAFIAGVVPSDDAGRLLYMVRAVEHSVGIDLGLDAGTLRQFGHETRIDLVHQRLTASGAFGGAITRDQVAGMLAVFRANLTAADGFAPSVGGAPLHVWVTDALAARPGLPTDLGWSAVTTGPVTIHRIAGDHASIVKAPLVEELARDLNHILPEAPS
;
A
#
# COMPACT_ATOMS: atom_id res chain seq x y z
N PRO A 1 46.20 -43.81 -29.95
CA PRO A 1 44.89 -43.16 -29.69
C PRO A 1 44.46 -43.22 -28.21
N ASP A 2 44.51 -44.40 -27.58
CA ASP A 2 43.87 -44.64 -26.26
C ASP A 2 44.59 -44.01 -25.04
N ARG A 3 45.91 -43.79 -25.10
CA ARG A 3 46.69 -43.21 -23.98
C ARG A 3 46.42 -41.72 -23.70
N ARG A 4 46.16 -40.91 -24.74
CA ARG A 4 45.91 -39.46 -24.57
C ARG A 4 44.52 -39.18 -23.99
N GLY A 5 43.51 -39.98 -24.35
CA GLY A 5 42.18 -39.91 -23.75
C GLY A 5 42.17 -40.31 -22.26
N ALA A 6 42.90 -41.37 -21.88
CA ALA A 6 43.06 -41.75 -20.47
C ALA A 6 43.78 -40.67 -19.64
N LEU A 7 44.80 -40.02 -20.22
CA LEU A 7 45.50 -38.91 -19.58
C LEU A 7 44.60 -37.67 -19.44
N GLY A 8 43.80 -37.34 -20.47
CA GLY A 8 42.80 -36.25 -20.41
C GLY A 8 41.78 -36.44 -19.29
N ARG A 9 41.24 -37.66 -19.13
CA ARG A 9 40.34 -38.00 -18.00
C ARG A 9 41.03 -37.88 -16.64
N THR A 10 42.31 -38.22 -16.56
CA THR A 10 43.11 -38.11 -15.33
C THR A 10 43.38 -36.65 -14.97
N LEU A 11 43.72 -35.81 -15.97
CA LEU A 11 43.92 -34.37 -15.79
C LEU A 11 42.62 -33.66 -15.42
N ARG A 12 41.49 -34.02 -16.04
CA ARG A 12 40.17 -33.50 -15.66
C ARG A 12 39.84 -33.82 -14.21
N ARG A 13 40.02 -35.08 -13.77
CA ARG A 13 39.79 -35.48 -12.38
C ARG A 13 40.71 -34.75 -11.41
N HIS A 14 41.96 -34.55 -11.80
CA HIS A 14 42.94 -33.80 -11.02
C HIS A 14 42.58 -32.31 -10.89
N ALA A 15 42.07 -31.70 -11.98
CA ALA A 15 41.60 -30.33 -12.03
C ALA A 15 40.29 -30.15 -11.25
N ALA A 16 39.30 -31.03 -11.42
CA ALA A 16 38.03 -31.01 -10.70
C ALA A 16 38.21 -31.16 -9.18
N ALA A 17 39.28 -31.82 -8.73
CA ALA A 17 39.61 -31.91 -7.31
C ALA A 17 40.21 -30.62 -6.72
N ARG A 18 40.56 -29.62 -7.54
CA ARG A 18 41.30 -28.41 -7.11
C ARG A 18 40.74 -27.10 -7.66
N LEU A 19 39.88 -27.16 -8.67
CA LEU A 19 39.31 -26.03 -9.38
C LEU A 19 37.78 -26.16 -9.38
N PRO A 20 37.05 -25.04 -9.29
CA PRO A 20 35.61 -25.02 -9.56
C PRO A 20 35.30 -25.59 -10.96
N GLU A 21 34.14 -26.22 -11.14
CA GLU A 21 33.79 -26.99 -12.34
C GLU A 21 33.94 -26.20 -13.66
N HIS A 22 33.56 -24.93 -13.69
CA HIS A 22 33.71 -24.05 -14.87
C HIS A 22 35.18 -23.70 -15.20
N MET A 23 36.10 -23.78 -14.21
CA MET A 23 37.54 -23.61 -14.42
C MET A 23 38.21 -24.92 -14.83
N VAL A 24 37.51 -26.05 -14.72
CA VAL A 24 38.00 -27.32 -15.26
C VAL A 24 37.87 -27.25 -16.79
N PRO A 25 38.99 -27.30 -17.54
CA PRO A 25 38.94 -27.19 -18.99
C PRO A 25 38.00 -28.25 -19.58
N GLY A 26 37.02 -27.77 -20.36
CA GLY A 26 36.08 -28.60 -21.06
C GLY A 26 36.75 -29.61 -21.98
N ALA A 27 37.93 -29.29 -22.52
CA ALA A 27 38.73 -30.20 -23.33
C ALA A 27 40.22 -30.03 -23.02
N PHE A 28 40.98 -31.13 -23.13
CA PHE A 28 42.44 -31.12 -22.94
C PHE A 28 43.11 -31.45 -24.28
N VAL A 29 43.69 -30.42 -24.91
CA VAL A 29 44.36 -30.56 -26.22
C VAL A 29 45.86 -30.78 -26.01
N PHE A 30 46.33 -31.97 -26.35
CA PHE A 30 47.73 -32.35 -26.19
C PHE A 30 48.55 -31.93 -27.39
N LEU A 31 49.47 -30.99 -27.19
CA LEU A 31 50.43 -30.52 -28.18
C LEU A 31 51.81 -31.04 -27.85
N ASP A 32 52.55 -31.52 -28.85
CA ASP A 32 53.95 -31.92 -28.66
C ASP A 32 54.86 -30.68 -28.49
N LYS A 33 54.43 -29.50 -28.97
CA LYS A 33 55.07 -28.19 -28.77
C LYS A 33 54.04 -27.06 -28.89
N LEU A 34 54.20 -26.00 -28.08
CA LEU A 34 53.35 -24.80 -28.19
C LEU A 34 53.66 -24.01 -29.47
N PRO A 35 52.64 -23.57 -30.23
CA PRO A 35 52.85 -22.66 -31.37
C PRO A 35 53.27 -21.28 -30.84
N LEU A 36 54.41 -20.80 -31.30
CA LEU A 36 54.95 -19.49 -30.91
C LEU A 36 54.95 -18.58 -32.12
N GLY A 37 54.52 -17.33 -31.93
CA GLY A 37 54.61 -16.28 -32.93
C GLY A 37 56.05 -15.77 -33.12
N PRO A 38 56.27 -14.85 -34.07
CA PRO A 38 57.60 -14.35 -34.45
C PRO A 38 58.41 -13.73 -33.29
N THR A 39 57.72 -13.31 -32.23
CA THR A 39 58.32 -12.68 -31.03
C THR A 39 58.57 -13.67 -29.89
N GLY A 40 58.38 -14.99 -30.11
CA GLY A 40 58.52 -16.02 -29.10
C GLY A 40 57.37 -16.11 -28.09
N LYS A 41 56.31 -15.29 -28.25
CA LYS A 41 55.07 -15.38 -27.47
C LYS A 41 54.13 -16.42 -28.05
N LEU A 42 53.25 -16.99 -27.20
CA LEU A 42 52.23 -17.95 -27.62
C LEU A 42 51.36 -17.37 -28.74
N ASP A 43 51.27 -18.07 -29.86
CA ASP A 43 50.35 -17.74 -30.94
C ASP A 43 48.99 -18.39 -30.63
N THR A 44 48.10 -17.61 -30.02
CA THR A 44 46.76 -18.08 -29.62
C THR A 44 45.87 -18.40 -30.81
N ARG A 45 46.15 -17.86 -32.01
CA ARG A 45 45.41 -18.17 -33.24
C ARG A 45 45.93 -19.44 -33.93
N GLY A 46 47.16 -19.85 -33.61
CA GLY A 46 47.77 -21.10 -34.09
C GLY A 46 47.46 -22.33 -33.23
N LEU A 47 46.69 -22.17 -32.14
CA LEU A 47 46.24 -23.29 -31.31
C LEU A 47 45.12 -24.05 -32.04
N PRO A 48 45.19 -25.38 -32.16
CA PRO A 48 44.11 -26.16 -32.76
C PRO A 48 42.84 -26.08 -31.91
N GLU A 49 41.69 -26.05 -32.58
CA GLU A 49 40.40 -26.10 -31.88
C GLU A 49 40.31 -27.39 -31.06
N PRO A 50 39.71 -27.35 -29.85
CA PRO A 50 39.39 -28.57 -29.13
C PRO A 50 38.45 -29.39 -30.01
N GLY A 51 38.84 -30.64 -30.30
CA GLY A 51 37.98 -31.59 -31.03
C GLY A 51 36.69 -31.90 -30.26
N GLU A 52 35.98 -32.97 -30.65
CA GLU A 52 34.66 -33.43 -30.17
C GLU A 52 34.47 -33.59 -28.63
N ASP A 53 35.42 -33.16 -27.80
CA ASP A 53 35.49 -33.32 -26.35
C ASP A 53 35.12 -32.05 -25.52
N GLY A 54 34.54 -30.98 -26.09
CA GLY A 54 34.19 -29.73 -25.36
C GLY A 54 32.93 -29.78 -24.44
N PRO A 55 32.62 -28.75 -23.63
CA PRO A 55 31.51 -28.79 -22.63
C PRO A 55 30.11 -29.02 -23.22
N ALA A 56 29.79 -28.34 -24.33
CA ALA A 56 28.56 -28.55 -25.09
C ALA A 56 28.53 -29.93 -25.77
N ALA A 57 29.70 -30.50 -26.08
CA ALA A 57 29.82 -31.87 -26.52
C ALA A 57 29.66 -32.85 -25.34
N THR A 58 30.10 -32.53 -24.11
CA THR A 58 30.00 -33.44 -22.96
C THR A 58 28.57 -33.65 -22.43
N ALA A 59 27.70 -32.65 -22.52
CA ALA A 59 26.27 -32.82 -22.25
C ALA A 59 25.56 -33.65 -23.34
N ALA A 60 26.05 -33.54 -24.59
CA ALA A 60 25.58 -34.30 -25.75
C ALA A 60 26.28 -35.68 -25.93
N SER A 61 27.39 -35.95 -25.23
CA SER A 61 28.22 -37.16 -25.32
C SER A 61 28.04 -38.11 -24.13
N GLY A 62 27.05 -37.85 -23.27
CA GLY A 62 26.65 -38.81 -22.25
C GLY A 62 26.04 -40.07 -22.89
N GLU A 63 26.03 -41.17 -22.14
CA GLU A 63 25.41 -42.43 -22.58
C GLU A 63 23.97 -42.17 -23.08
N PRO A 64 23.58 -42.71 -24.25
CA PRO A 64 22.24 -42.51 -24.79
C PRO A 64 21.18 -43.21 -23.92
N PRO A 65 19.91 -42.80 -24.01
CA PRO A 65 18.82 -43.49 -23.35
C PRO A 65 18.79 -45.00 -23.63
N ARG A 66 18.71 -45.80 -22.58
CA ARG A 66 18.67 -47.28 -22.63
C ARG A 66 17.25 -47.80 -22.59
N THR A 67 16.32 -47.05 -22.00
CA THR A 67 14.90 -47.37 -21.90
C THR A 67 14.03 -46.30 -22.58
N SER A 68 12.79 -46.67 -22.90
CA SER A 68 11.77 -45.73 -23.43
C SER A 68 11.49 -44.59 -22.43
N LEU A 69 11.50 -44.89 -21.13
CA LEU A 69 11.33 -43.91 -20.06
C LEU A 69 12.50 -42.93 -19.98
N GLU A 70 13.74 -43.41 -20.05
CA GLU A 70 14.93 -42.55 -20.12
C GLU A 70 14.90 -41.67 -21.37
N ALA A 71 14.42 -42.19 -22.51
CA ALA A 71 14.36 -41.42 -23.76
C ALA A 71 13.35 -40.27 -23.66
N ALA A 72 12.15 -40.57 -23.16
CA ALA A 72 11.12 -39.57 -22.94
C ALA A 72 11.52 -38.49 -21.92
N LEU A 73 12.24 -38.87 -20.86
CA LEU A 73 12.76 -37.92 -19.86
C LEU A 73 13.90 -37.06 -20.41
N ALA A 74 14.82 -37.65 -21.19
CA ALA A 74 15.88 -36.91 -21.86
C ALA A 74 15.33 -35.87 -22.85
N GLU A 75 14.26 -36.21 -23.59
CA GLU A 75 13.51 -35.26 -24.44
C GLU A 75 12.94 -34.10 -23.62
N ILE A 76 12.21 -34.40 -22.53
CA ILE A 76 11.63 -33.38 -21.65
C ILE A 76 12.72 -32.43 -21.12
N TRP A 77 13.85 -32.96 -20.67
CA TRP A 77 14.94 -32.16 -20.14
C TRP A 77 15.59 -31.31 -21.23
N ALA A 78 15.84 -31.88 -22.41
CA ALA A 78 16.43 -31.19 -23.54
C ALA A 78 15.56 -30.00 -23.97
N GLU A 79 14.25 -30.18 -24.05
CA GLU A 79 13.28 -29.12 -24.36
C GLU A 79 13.24 -28.04 -23.28
N VAL A 80 13.25 -28.42 -22.00
CA VAL A 80 13.17 -27.45 -20.90
C VAL A 80 14.46 -26.64 -20.77
N LEU A 81 15.62 -27.27 -20.97
CA LEU A 81 16.94 -26.64 -20.90
C LEU A 81 17.34 -25.93 -22.21
N GLY A 82 16.59 -26.13 -23.30
CA GLY A 82 16.89 -25.52 -24.60
C GLY A 82 18.13 -26.11 -25.28
N THR A 83 18.44 -27.38 -25.02
CA THR A 83 19.61 -28.08 -25.58
C THR A 83 19.18 -29.12 -26.62
N ALA A 84 20.03 -29.41 -27.61
CA ALA A 84 19.69 -30.37 -28.67
C ALA A 84 19.59 -31.83 -28.17
N ARG A 85 20.43 -32.23 -27.22
CA ARG A 85 20.47 -33.57 -26.61
C ARG A 85 21.01 -33.53 -25.19
N ILE A 86 20.55 -34.45 -24.35
CA ILE A 86 21.01 -34.66 -22.97
C ILE A 86 21.30 -36.15 -22.77
N GLY A 87 22.51 -36.48 -22.30
CA GLY A 87 22.88 -37.84 -21.92
C GLY A 87 22.29 -38.26 -20.57
N ILE A 88 22.12 -39.58 -20.34
CA ILE A 88 21.32 -40.05 -19.19
C ILE A 88 21.93 -39.77 -17.81
N HIS A 89 23.24 -39.56 -17.73
CA HIS A 89 23.97 -39.26 -16.49
C HIS A 89 24.24 -37.76 -16.30
N ALA A 90 23.74 -36.91 -17.20
CA ALA A 90 23.86 -35.47 -17.04
C ALA A 90 23.06 -35.03 -15.82
N ASN A 91 23.69 -34.33 -14.89
CA ASN A 91 23.01 -33.75 -13.74
C ASN A 91 22.26 -32.49 -14.18
N PHE A 92 20.95 -32.44 -13.94
CA PHE A 92 20.06 -31.35 -14.31
C PHE A 92 20.59 -29.98 -13.90
N PHE A 93 21.10 -29.85 -12.67
CA PHE A 93 21.54 -28.57 -12.11
C PHE A 93 22.94 -28.16 -12.59
N GLU A 94 23.77 -29.12 -12.98
CA GLU A 94 25.10 -28.85 -13.56
C GLU A 94 25.00 -28.37 -15.01
N VAL A 95 23.98 -28.83 -15.74
CA VAL A 95 23.73 -28.41 -17.15
C VAL A 95 22.87 -27.16 -17.28
N GLY A 96 22.76 -26.34 -16.23
CA GLY A 96 22.05 -25.06 -16.25
C GLY A 96 20.60 -25.11 -15.76
N GLY A 97 20.15 -26.26 -15.23
CA GLY A 97 18.85 -26.39 -14.57
C GLY A 97 18.78 -25.60 -13.27
N HIS A 98 17.64 -24.95 -13.03
CA HIS A 98 17.31 -24.30 -11.77
C HIS A 98 15.89 -24.66 -11.34
N SER A 99 15.48 -24.27 -10.13
CA SER A 99 14.21 -24.70 -9.52
C SER A 99 12.97 -24.45 -10.39
N LEU A 100 12.93 -23.34 -11.13
CA LEU A 100 11.83 -23.05 -12.06
C LEU A 100 11.78 -24.03 -13.26
N LEU A 101 12.94 -24.37 -13.83
CA LEU A 101 13.03 -25.39 -14.89
C LEU A 101 12.70 -26.78 -14.34
N ALA A 102 13.13 -27.08 -13.11
CA ALA A 102 12.80 -28.33 -12.44
C ALA A 102 11.28 -28.51 -12.26
N THR A 103 10.56 -27.45 -11.88
CA THR A 103 9.09 -27.47 -11.81
C THR A 103 8.45 -27.73 -13.18
N ARG A 104 9.01 -27.18 -14.26
CA ARG A 104 8.54 -27.46 -15.64
C ARG A 104 8.77 -28.92 -16.04
N VAL A 105 9.93 -29.49 -15.69
CA VAL A 105 10.20 -30.92 -15.89
C VAL A 105 9.13 -31.77 -15.19
N VAL A 106 8.91 -31.54 -13.89
CA VAL A 106 7.91 -32.29 -13.10
C VAL A 106 6.51 -32.19 -13.71
N SER A 107 6.12 -31.00 -14.16
CA SER A 107 4.83 -30.79 -14.82
C SER A 107 4.69 -31.55 -16.14
N ARG A 108 5.72 -31.52 -17.00
CA ARG A 108 5.74 -32.27 -18.26
C ARG A 108 5.74 -33.78 -18.04
N VAL A 109 6.42 -34.24 -16.99
CA VAL A 109 6.41 -35.65 -16.58
C VAL A 109 5.01 -36.04 -16.13
N ARG A 110 4.33 -35.22 -15.32
CA ARG A 110 2.93 -35.45 -14.96
C ARG A 110 2.02 -35.48 -16.19
N ALA A 111 2.16 -34.53 -17.12
CA ALA A 111 1.34 -34.47 -18.33
C ALA A 111 1.56 -35.69 -19.25
N ARG A 112 2.81 -36.15 -19.36
CA ARG A 112 3.17 -37.29 -20.22
C ARG A 112 2.81 -38.63 -19.57
N PHE A 113 3.01 -38.80 -18.27
CA PHE A 113 2.91 -40.11 -17.60
C PHE A 113 1.76 -40.23 -16.60
N GLY A 114 1.02 -39.15 -16.32
CA GLY A 114 -0.12 -39.16 -15.38
C GLY A 114 0.26 -39.31 -13.91
N VAL A 115 1.55 -39.19 -13.56
CA VAL A 115 2.07 -39.36 -12.19
C VAL A 115 2.43 -38.02 -11.57
N ASP A 116 1.91 -37.75 -10.37
CA ASP A 116 2.35 -36.61 -9.55
C ASP A 116 3.67 -36.95 -8.84
N LEU A 117 4.71 -36.15 -9.13
CA LEU A 117 6.02 -36.29 -8.51
C LEU A 117 6.33 -35.06 -7.63
N PRO A 118 6.86 -35.25 -6.41
CA PRO A 118 7.35 -34.13 -5.62
C PRO A 118 8.62 -33.58 -6.29
N LEU A 119 8.73 -32.24 -6.37
CA LEU A 119 9.92 -31.56 -6.92
C LEU A 119 11.23 -32.02 -6.26
N ARG A 120 11.17 -32.32 -4.96
CA ARG A 120 12.27 -32.87 -4.17
C ARG A 120 12.91 -34.10 -4.83
N LEU A 121 12.13 -34.93 -5.52
CA LEU A 121 12.66 -36.12 -6.19
C LEU A 121 13.69 -35.80 -7.25
N LEU A 122 13.53 -34.70 -8.01
CA LEU A 122 14.52 -34.27 -8.99
C LEU A 122 15.82 -33.81 -8.33
N PHE A 123 15.76 -33.25 -7.12
CA PHE A 123 16.95 -32.89 -6.35
C PHE A 123 17.66 -34.11 -5.76
N GLU A 124 16.90 -35.13 -5.35
CA GLU A 124 17.44 -36.39 -4.83
C GLU A 124 18.00 -37.30 -5.94
N ARG A 125 17.42 -37.22 -7.14
CA ARG A 125 17.75 -38.03 -8.31
C ARG A 125 17.95 -37.10 -9.53
N PRO A 126 19.06 -36.33 -9.56
CA PRO A 126 19.24 -35.24 -10.51
C PRO A 126 19.77 -35.66 -11.88
N THR A 127 19.89 -36.96 -12.16
CA THR A 127 20.25 -37.50 -13.48
C THR A 127 19.01 -38.12 -14.15
N VAL A 128 18.95 -38.13 -15.48
CA VAL A 128 17.84 -38.75 -16.22
C VAL A 128 17.69 -40.23 -15.83
N ALA A 129 18.80 -40.96 -15.70
CA ALA A 129 18.79 -42.38 -15.32
C ALA A 129 18.22 -42.60 -13.91
N ASP A 130 18.68 -41.83 -12.92
CA ASP A 130 18.23 -41.95 -11.54
C ASP A 130 16.75 -41.51 -11.39
N PHE A 131 16.36 -40.46 -12.10
CA PHE A 131 14.99 -39.97 -12.12
C PHE A 131 14.04 -40.95 -12.81
N ALA A 132 14.49 -41.56 -13.92
CA ALA A 132 13.76 -42.63 -14.61
C ALA A 132 13.53 -43.84 -13.69
N ALA A 133 14.55 -44.26 -12.92
CA ALA A 133 14.41 -45.35 -11.97
C ALA A 133 13.35 -45.05 -10.90
N ALA A 134 13.39 -43.85 -10.31
CA ALA A 134 12.41 -43.44 -9.31
C ALA A 134 10.98 -43.26 -9.85
N LEU A 135 10.85 -42.91 -11.13
CA LEU A 135 9.56 -42.86 -11.82
C LEU A 135 9.04 -44.27 -12.15
N ALA A 136 9.92 -45.19 -12.58
CA ALA A 136 9.56 -46.58 -12.82
C ALA A 136 9.03 -47.28 -11.56
N GLU A 137 9.66 -47.03 -10.39
CA GLU A 137 9.18 -47.53 -9.09
C GLU A 137 7.73 -47.10 -8.77
N ARG A 138 7.33 -45.89 -9.23
CA ARG A 138 5.98 -45.35 -9.03
C ARG A 138 4.97 -45.81 -10.06
N LEU A 139 5.41 -46.05 -11.30
CA LEU A 139 4.57 -46.56 -12.39
C LEU A 139 4.29 -48.06 -12.27
N GLY A 140 5.13 -48.83 -11.56
CA GLY A 140 4.94 -50.27 -11.38
C GLY A 140 5.12 -51.06 -12.70
N SER A 141 4.43 -52.20 -12.84
CA SER A 141 4.52 -53.08 -14.02
C SER A 141 3.97 -52.50 -15.33
N ASP A 142 3.38 -51.29 -15.30
CA ASP A 142 2.92 -50.55 -16.46
C ASP A 142 4.00 -49.64 -17.08
N ALA A 143 5.27 -49.77 -16.66
CA ALA A 143 6.40 -48.97 -17.16
C ALA A 143 6.66 -49.10 -18.68
N ASP A 144 6.13 -50.15 -19.33
CA ASP A 144 6.22 -50.40 -20.78
C ASP A 144 4.97 -49.91 -21.56
N ALA A 145 3.92 -49.46 -20.88
CA ALA A 145 2.74 -48.94 -21.53
C ALA A 145 3.06 -47.57 -22.14
N THR A 146 2.99 -47.48 -23.47
CA THR A 146 2.98 -46.20 -24.19
C THR A 146 1.98 -45.26 -23.53
N ALA A 147 2.52 -44.28 -22.82
CA ALA A 147 1.83 -43.18 -22.17
C ALA A 147 0.60 -42.76 -23.00
N THR A 148 -0.59 -43.03 -22.49
CA THR A 148 -1.79 -42.35 -23.01
C THR A 148 -1.69 -40.93 -22.48
N PRO A 149 -1.60 -39.89 -23.33
CA PRO A 149 -1.55 -38.52 -22.85
C PRO A 149 -2.80 -38.28 -22.00
N VAL A 150 -2.64 -38.17 -20.68
CA VAL A 150 -3.73 -37.68 -19.84
C VAL A 150 -3.80 -36.21 -20.20
N ALA A 151 -4.89 -35.79 -20.86
CA ALA A 151 -5.11 -34.39 -21.18
C ALA A 151 -5.20 -33.59 -19.88
N ASN A 152 -4.04 -33.07 -19.43
CA ASN A 152 -3.92 -32.17 -18.29
C ASN A 152 -4.25 -30.72 -18.68
N ALA A 153 -4.78 -30.51 -19.89
CA ALA A 153 -5.10 -29.20 -20.42
C ALA A 153 -6.11 -28.48 -19.51
N ILE A 154 -5.89 -27.19 -19.31
CA ILE A 154 -6.82 -26.35 -18.57
C ILE A 154 -8.10 -26.20 -19.41
N PRO A 155 -9.28 -26.58 -18.91
CA PRO A 155 -10.51 -26.46 -19.69
C PRO A 155 -10.95 -24.98 -19.77
N PRO A 156 -11.51 -24.53 -20.91
CA PRO A 156 -12.16 -23.23 -21.00
C PRO A 156 -13.22 -23.04 -19.91
N ALA A 157 -13.32 -21.83 -19.38
CA ALA A 157 -14.36 -21.44 -18.43
C ALA A 157 -15.70 -21.27 -19.14
N ASP A 158 -16.78 -21.53 -18.39
CA ASP A 158 -18.14 -21.21 -18.82
C ASP A 158 -18.30 -19.69 -18.87
N ARG A 159 -18.51 -19.15 -20.08
CA ARG A 159 -18.64 -17.71 -20.34
C ARG A 159 -20.03 -17.17 -20.04
N SER A 160 -21.00 -18.02 -19.73
CA SER A 160 -22.36 -17.60 -19.32
C SER A 160 -22.47 -17.27 -17.83
N ALA A 161 -21.51 -17.73 -17.02
CA ALA A 161 -21.45 -17.48 -15.58
C ALA A 161 -20.46 -16.34 -15.24
N ALA A 162 -20.61 -15.77 -14.04
CA ALA A 162 -19.66 -14.80 -13.52
C ALA A 162 -18.25 -15.43 -13.38
N LEU A 163 -17.26 -14.82 -14.05
CA LEU A 163 -15.89 -15.32 -14.04
C LEU A 163 -15.19 -14.91 -12.74
N PRO A 164 -14.67 -15.85 -11.94
CA PRO A 164 -14.05 -15.52 -10.66
C PRO A 164 -12.65 -14.94 -10.86
N LEU A 165 -12.17 -14.12 -9.92
CA LEU A 165 -10.77 -13.70 -9.87
C LEU A 165 -9.87 -14.86 -9.42
N SER A 166 -8.65 -14.93 -9.95
CA SER A 166 -7.58 -15.74 -9.35
C SER A 166 -7.23 -15.26 -7.94
N TYR A 167 -6.59 -16.08 -7.11
CA TYR A 167 -6.20 -15.63 -5.77
C TYR A 167 -5.22 -14.44 -5.79
N ALA A 168 -4.33 -14.39 -6.77
CA ALA A 168 -3.41 -13.26 -6.97
C ALA A 168 -4.17 -11.97 -7.35
N GLN A 169 -5.16 -12.08 -8.22
CA GLN A 169 -6.04 -10.96 -8.56
C GLN A 169 -6.86 -10.48 -7.36
N GLN A 170 -7.42 -11.39 -6.56
CA GLN A 170 -8.18 -11.04 -5.35
C GLN A 170 -7.33 -10.22 -4.38
N ARG A 171 -6.08 -10.64 -4.17
CA ARG A 171 -5.09 -9.91 -3.35
C ARG A 171 -4.83 -8.50 -3.88
N LEU A 172 -4.49 -8.39 -5.16
CA LEU A 172 -4.14 -7.09 -5.75
C LEU A 172 -5.34 -6.15 -5.84
N TRP A 173 -6.52 -6.69 -6.12
CA TRP A 173 -7.77 -5.95 -6.04
C TRP A 173 -8.07 -5.45 -4.61
N PHE A 174 -7.86 -6.30 -3.59
CA PHE A 174 -7.99 -5.89 -2.20
C PHE A 174 -7.02 -4.75 -1.84
N LEU A 175 -5.76 -4.85 -2.26
CA LEU A 175 -4.74 -3.83 -2.00
C LEU A 175 -5.02 -2.51 -2.73
N ASP A 176 -5.57 -2.57 -3.96
CA ASP A 176 -6.08 -1.39 -4.68
C ASP A 176 -7.23 -0.71 -3.90
N ARG A 177 -8.17 -1.49 -3.36
CA ARG A 177 -9.27 -0.96 -2.52
C ARG A 177 -8.78 -0.39 -1.19
N LEU A 178 -7.69 -0.92 -0.64
CA LEU A 178 -7.07 -0.41 0.58
C LEU A 178 -6.39 0.95 0.36
N MET A 179 -5.83 1.18 -0.82
CA MET A 179 -5.08 2.38 -1.19
C MET A 179 -5.65 3.02 -2.47
N PRO A 180 -6.90 3.52 -2.44
CA PRO A 180 -7.55 4.05 -3.63
C PRO A 180 -6.79 5.25 -4.19
N GLY A 181 -6.58 5.27 -5.51
CA GLY A 181 -5.84 6.32 -6.20
C GLY A 181 -4.32 6.19 -6.13
N SER A 182 -3.80 5.09 -5.57
CA SER A 182 -2.37 4.80 -5.53
C SER A 182 -1.88 4.11 -6.81
N GLY A 183 -0.72 4.53 -7.33
CA GLY A 183 -0.01 3.86 -8.42
C GLY A 183 0.94 2.74 -7.98
N VAL A 184 0.93 2.34 -6.69
CA VAL A 184 1.92 1.41 -6.11
C VAL A 184 1.96 0.03 -6.78
N TYR A 185 0.84 -0.42 -7.35
CA TYR A 185 0.76 -1.68 -8.08
C TYR A 185 0.71 -1.49 -9.60
N ASN A 186 1.12 -0.32 -10.10
CA ASN A 186 1.38 -0.16 -11.51
C ASN A 186 2.70 -0.86 -11.88
N VAL A 187 2.66 -1.59 -12.98
CA VAL A 187 3.83 -2.05 -13.72
C VAL A 187 4.02 -1.06 -14.86
N ALA A 188 4.94 -0.12 -14.67
CA ALA A 188 5.26 0.90 -15.66
C ALA A 188 6.50 0.50 -16.46
N LEU A 189 6.49 0.84 -17.75
CA LEU A 189 7.59 0.61 -18.68
C LEU A 189 7.81 1.90 -19.47
N GLY A 190 9.00 2.49 -19.32
CA GLY A 190 9.46 3.61 -20.14
C GLY A 190 10.47 3.14 -21.18
N LEU A 191 10.19 3.38 -22.46
CA LEU A 191 11.05 2.99 -23.58
C LEU A 191 11.34 4.19 -24.46
N LYS A 192 12.60 4.60 -24.54
CA LYS A 192 13.05 5.57 -25.54
C LYS A 192 13.20 4.86 -26.88
N LEU A 193 12.59 5.44 -27.90
CA LEU A 193 12.51 4.94 -29.26
C LEU A 193 13.23 5.95 -30.17
N ASP A 194 14.44 5.60 -30.63
CA ASP A 194 15.21 6.43 -31.55
C ASP A 194 15.18 5.84 -32.96
N GLY A 195 14.69 6.59 -33.94
CA GLY A 195 14.56 6.18 -35.34
C GLY A 195 13.23 6.58 -35.99
N ALA A 196 12.93 5.99 -37.15
CA ALA A 196 11.72 6.28 -37.92
C ALA A 196 10.53 5.45 -37.41
N LEU A 197 9.87 5.94 -36.36
CA LEU A 197 8.71 5.27 -35.77
C LEU A 197 7.47 5.38 -36.67
N ASP A 198 6.92 4.25 -37.10
CA ASP A 198 5.59 4.17 -37.69
C ASP A 198 4.54 4.08 -36.56
N GLU A 199 4.08 5.24 -36.09
CA GLU A 199 3.06 5.30 -35.04
C GLU A 199 1.77 4.54 -35.40
N PRO A 200 1.20 4.66 -36.63
CA PRO A 200 0.05 3.86 -37.02
C PRO A 200 0.26 2.35 -36.89
N ALA A 201 1.42 1.81 -37.32
CA ALA A 201 1.76 0.40 -37.15
C ALA A 201 1.89 0.02 -35.68
N LEU A 202 2.51 0.87 -34.84
CA LEU A 202 2.59 0.64 -33.40
C LEU A 202 1.20 0.59 -32.76
N ARG A 203 0.30 1.51 -33.12
CA ARG A 203 -1.08 1.54 -32.62
C ARG A 203 -1.82 0.26 -33.00
N ARG A 204 -1.72 -0.19 -34.27
CA ARG A 204 -2.37 -1.42 -34.73
C ARG A 204 -1.80 -2.67 -34.05
N ALA A 205 -0.49 -2.73 -33.86
CA ALA A 205 0.16 -3.82 -33.12
C ALA A 205 -0.35 -3.91 -31.68
N LEU A 206 -0.47 -2.77 -30.98
CA LEU A 206 -1.02 -2.71 -29.63
C LEU A 206 -2.51 -3.07 -29.59
N THR A 207 -3.31 -2.64 -30.57
CA THR A 207 -4.72 -3.03 -30.71
C THR A 207 -4.86 -4.54 -30.89
N ALA A 208 -4.04 -5.15 -31.76
CA ALA A 208 -4.04 -6.59 -31.99
C ALA A 208 -3.65 -7.38 -30.74
N LEU A 209 -2.69 -6.87 -29.94
CA LEU A 209 -2.32 -7.45 -28.66
C LEU A 209 -3.49 -7.42 -27.66
N ILE A 210 -4.17 -6.28 -27.52
CA ILE A 210 -5.34 -6.12 -26.64
C ILE A 210 -6.49 -7.05 -27.07
N ALA A 211 -6.70 -7.21 -28.38
CA ALA A 211 -7.72 -8.13 -28.90
C ALA A 211 -7.38 -9.59 -28.54
N ARG A 212 -6.10 -9.97 -28.67
CA ARG A 212 -5.59 -11.33 -28.46
C ARG A 212 -5.60 -11.79 -27.01
N HIS A 213 -5.27 -10.92 -26.05
CA HIS A 213 -5.22 -11.25 -24.63
C HIS A 213 -6.39 -10.64 -23.86
N GLU A 214 -7.34 -11.48 -23.43
CA GLU A 214 -8.53 -11.04 -22.68
C GLU A 214 -8.19 -10.20 -21.44
N THR A 215 -7.10 -10.53 -20.75
CA THR A 215 -6.70 -9.83 -19.52
C THR A 215 -6.41 -8.34 -19.72
N LEU A 216 -5.95 -7.92 -20.92
CA LEU A 216 -5.65 -6.52 -21.22
C LEU A 216 -6.93 -5.66 -21.37
N ARG A 217 -8.07 -6.32 -21.52
CA ARG A 217 -9.41 -5.72 -21.65
C ARG A 217 -10.36 -6.19 -20.54
N THR A 218 -9.81 -6.68 -19.43
CA THR A 218 -10.60 -7.16 -18.29
C THR A 218 -10.66 -6.10 -17.20
N ARG A 219 -11.89 -5.74 -16.78
CA ARG A 219 -12.16 -4.93 -15.59
C ARG A 219 -12.72 -5.78 -14.46
N PHE A 220 -12.74 -5.24 -13.25
CA PHE A 220 -13.05 -5.95 -12.00
C PHE A 220 -14.22 -5.30 -11.24
N PRO A 221 -15.45 -5.33 -11.79
CA PRO A 221 -16.62 -4.81 -11.10
C PRO A 221 -16.97 -5.67 -9.88
N VAL A 222 -17.68 -5.05 -8.93
CA VAL A 222 -18.22 -5.71 -7.74
C VAL A 222 -19.70 -5.97 -7.93
N GLU A 223 -20.13 -7.19 -7.65
CA GLU A 223 -21.53 -7.61 -7.66
C GLU A 223 -21.81 -8.42 -6.40
N ASP A 224 -22.85 -8.07 -5.66
CA ASP A 224 -23.19 -8.68 -4.36
C ASP A 224 -22.00 -8.73 -3.36
N GLY A 225 -21.14 -7.70 -3.40
CA GLY A 225 -19.95 -7.60 -2.55
C GLY A 225 -18.80 -8.51 -2.96
N LYS A 226 -18.86 -9.18 -4.12
CA LYS A 226 -17.80 -10.04 -4.65
C LYS A 226 -17.25 -9.46 -5.96
N PRO A 227 -15.92 -9.36 -6.12
CA PRO A 227 -15.34 -8.97 -7.39
C PRO A 227 -15.50 -10.11 -8.41
N ARG A 228 -15.78 -9.76 -9.67
CA ARG A 228 -15.73 -10.69 -10.81
C ARG A 228 -14.88 -10.12 -11.93
N GLN A 229 -14.43 -10.98 -12.84
CA GLN A 229 -13.80 -10.55 -14.08
C GLN A 229 -14.89 -10.22 -15.11
N GLU A 230 -14.85 -9.01 -15.67
CA GLU A 230 -15.65 -8.64 -16.83
C GLU A 230 -14.73 -8.31 -18.00
N ILE A 231 -14.84 -9.12 -19.05
CA ILE A 231 -14.00 -9.03 -20.23
C ILE A 231 -14.71 -8.15 -21.25
N LEU A 232 -14.17 -6.96 -21.52
CA LEU A 232 -14.71 -6.03 -22.51
C LEU A 232 -14.46 -6.54 -23.93
N PRO A 233 -15.29 -6.18 -24.93
CA PRO A 233 -14.97 -6.47 -26.33
C PRO A 233 -13.64 -5.81 -26.73
N PRO A 234 -12.93 -6.34 -27.76
CA PRO A 234 -11.75 -5.68 -28.29
C PRO A 234 -11.99 -4.21 -28.64
N PHE A 235 -11.01 -3.36 -28.33
CA PHE A 235 -11.05 -1.92 -28.59
C PHE A 235 -9.69 -1.43 -29.10
N ASP A 236 -9.68 -0.27 -29.76
CA ASP A 236 -8.47 0.35 -30.25
C ASP A 236 -7.54 0.77 -29.11
N ALA A 237 -6.24 0.52 -29.25
CA ALA A 237 -5.26 0.86 -28.23
C ALA A 237 -5.36 2.35 -27.84
N PRO A 238 -5.55 2.66 -26.54
CA PRO A 238 -5.72 4.02 -26.03
C PRO A 238 -4.36 4.74 -25.94
N LEU A 239 -3.62 4.77 -27.05
CA LEU A 239 -2.31 5.40 -27.16
C LEU A 239 -2.49 6.91 -27.30
N ALA A 240 -2.30 7.63 -26.19
CA ALA A 240 -2.26 9.08 -26.17
C ALA A 240 -0.91 9.58 -26.72
N VAL A 241 -0.92 10.61 -27.58
CA VAL A 241 0.30 11.17 -28.16
C VAL A 241 0.50 12.58 -27.61
N LEU A 242 1.64 12.82 -26.99
CA LEU A 242 2.03 14.12 -26.44
C LEU A 242 3.17 14.70 -27.26
N ASP A 243 2.97 15.89 -27.80
CA ASP A 243 4.03 16.70 -28.40
C ASP A 243 4.63 17.69 -27.38
N ALA A 244 5.58 18.52 -27.81
CA ALA A 244 6.25 19.47 -26.92
C ALA A 244 5.28 20.48 -26.26
N ALA A 245 4.22 20.89 -26.97
CA ALA A 245 3.22 21.82 -26.43
C ALA A 245 2.31 21.12 -25.40
N ALA A 246 1.85 19.92 -25.71
CA ALA A 246 1.03 19.09 -24.82
C ALA A 246 1.81 18.65 -23.57
N CYS A 247 3.12 18.41 -23.68
CA CYS A 247 3.99 18.14 -22.53
C CYS A 247 4.00 19.32 -21.56
N GLY A 248 4.20 20.55 -22.06
CA GLY A 248 4.16 21.76 -21.24
C GLY A 248 2.81 21.96 -20.52
N ALA A 249 1.69 21.74 -21.23
CA ALA A 249 0.36 21.81 -20.63
C ALA A 249 0.10 20.71 -19.59
N ALA A 250 0.71 19.54 -19.74
CA ALA A 250 0.64 18.43 -18.80
C ALA A 250 1.63 18.53 -17.62
N GLY A 251 2.39 19.63 -17.52
CA GLY A 251 3.42 19.80 -16.49
C GLY A 251 4.65 18.89 -16.68
N ILE A 252 4.83 18.34 -17.88
CA ILE A 252 5.95 17.48 -18.24
C ILE A 252 6.97 18.33 -18.98
N VAL A 253 8.13 18.53 -18.37
CA VAL A 253 9.23 19.27 -19.00
C VAL A 253 10.37 18.28 -19.28
N PRO A 254 10.56 17.87 -20.56
CA PRO A 254 11.70 17.06 -20.92
C PRO A 254 13.02 17.77 -20.54
N PRO A 255 13.97 17.06 -19.92
CA PRO A 255 15.20 17.68 -19.43
C PRO A 255 16.13 18.04 -20.60
N ALA A 256 17.01 19.02 -20.39
CA ALA A 256 17.93 19.49 -21.44
C ALA A 256 19.03 18.48 -21.81
N ASP A 257 19.45 17.63 -20.87
CA ASP A 257 20.51 16.64 -21.05
C ASP A 257 20.02 15.32 -21.69
N MET A 258 18.69 15.11 -21.77
CA MET A 258 18.00 14.00 -22.44
C MET A 258 18.59 12.60 -22.18
N THR A 259 19.23 12.40 -21.02
CA THR A 259 19.74 11.09 -20.60
C THR A 259 18.58 10.17 -20.24
N PRO A 260 18.69 8.84 -20.41
CA PRO A 260 17.65 7.90 -19.99
C PRO A 260 17.21 8.08 -18.53
N GLU A 261 18.14 8.43 -17.65
CA GLU A 261 17.90 8.65 -16.22
C GLU A 261 17.09 9.93 -15.97
N THR A 262 17.49 11.06 -16.56
CA THR A 262 16.78 12.33 -16.37
C THR A 262 15.42 12.33 -17.06
N LEU A 263 15.32 11.69 -18.23
CA LEU A 263 14.08 11.53 -18.97
C LEU A 263 13.11 10.59 -18.25
N GLY A 264 13.61 9.47 -17.72
CA GLY A 264 12.86 8.59 -16.83
C GLY A 264 12.27 9.38 -15.67
N ARG A 265 13.09 10.21 -15.01
CA ARG A 265 12.65 11.06 -13.89
C ARG A 265 11.55 12.06 -14.29
N ALA A 266 11.68 12.71 -15.45
CA ALA A 266 10.71 13.69 -15.92
C ALA A 266 9.34 13.08 -16.29
N LEU A 267 9.33 11.82 -16.73
CA LEU A 267 8.13 11.12 -17.18
C LEU A 267 7.43 10.29 -16.08
N ARG A 268 8.00 10.23 -14.88
CA ARG A 268 7.43 9.55 -13.70
C ARG A 268 5.97 9.87 -13.39
N PRO A 269 5.50 11.14 -13.50
CA PRO A 269 4.09 11.43 -13.26
C PRO A 269 3.14 10.66 -14.18
N LEU A 270 3.57 10.25 -15.38
CA LEU A 270 2.79 9.38 -16.26
C LEU A 270 2.75 7.94 -15.74
N ALA A 271 3.87 7.43 -15.21
CA ALA A 271 3.98 6.08 -14.65
C ALA A 271 3.18 5.88 -13.36
N ALA A 272 3.08 6.94 -12.54
CA ALA A 272 2.35 6.92 -11.27
C ALA A 272 0.83 7.14 -11.40
N ARG A 273 0.31 7.33 -12.62
CA ARG A 273 -1.13 7.57 -12.82
C ARG A 273 -1.94 6.36 -12.34
N PRO A 274 -2.93 6.54 -11.45
CA PRO A 274 -3.73 5.43 -10.95
C PRO A 274 -4.55 4.81 -12.08
N ILE A 275 -4.69 3.48 -12.04
CA ILE A 275 -5.54 2.72 -12.95
C ILE A 275 -6.81 2.30 -12.19
N ASP A 276 -7.97 2.73 -12.69
CA ASP A 276 -9.25 2.32 -12.11
C ASP A 276 -9.64 0.93 -12.63
N LEU A 277 -9.37 -0.10 -11.81
CA LEU A 277 -9.70 -1.49 -12.09
C LEU A 277 -11.19 -1.77 -12.31
N GLU A 278 -12.08 -0.91 -11.83
CA GLU A 278 -13.53 -1.13 -11.87
C GLU A 278 -14.16 -0.57 -13.15
N ARG A 279 -13.66 0.59 -13.62
CA ARG A 279 -14.29 1.36 -14.72
C ARG A 279 -13.54 1.31 -16.04
N GLY A 280 -12.21 1.35 -16.00
CA GLY A 280 -11.37 1.53 -17.19
C GLY A 280 -10.70 0.24 -17.65
N PRO A 281 -10.10 0.23 -18.85
CA PRO A 281 -9.15 -0.81 -19.19
C PRO A 281 -7.98 -0.75 -18.18
N PRO A 282 -7.44 -1.90 -17.76
CA PRO A 282 -6.41 -1.98 -16.72
C PRO A 282 -5.01 -1.56 -17.22
N LEU A 283 -4.94 -0.65 -18.20
CA LEU A 283 -3.72 -0.16 -18.83
C LEU A 283 -3.88 1.28 -19.36
N ALA A 284 -2.76 2.01 -19.41
CA ALA A 284 -2.64 3.33 -20.01
C ALA A 284 -1.37 3.40 -20.88
N LEU A 285 -1.47 3.97 -22.08
CA LEU A 285 -0.37 4.04 -23.05
C LEU A 285 -0.16 5.50 -23.48
N THR A 286 1.05 6.01 -23.36
CA THR A 286 1.41 7.38 -23.74
C THR A 286 2.67 7.38 -24.60
N LEU A 287 2.61 7.99 -25.77
CA LEU A 287 3.76 8.25 -26.64
C LEU A 287 4.14 9.74 -26.55
N VAL A 288 5.32 10.02 -25.99
CA VAL A 288 5.86 11.36 -25.85
C VAL A 288 6.84 11.62 -26.99
N ARG A 289 6.55 12.58 -27.87
CA ARG A 289 7.43 12.96 -28.99
C ARG A 289 8.48 13.94 -28.50
N LEU A 290 9.75 13.54 -28.54
CA LEU A 290 10.88 14.38 -28.16
C LEU A 290 11.42 15.17 -29.36
N ALA A 291 11.49 14.51 -30.52
CA ALA A 291 11.97 15.05 -31.79
C ALA A 291 11.36 14.27 -32.97
N PRO A 292 11.54 14.69 -34.24
CA PRO A 292 10.98 13.99 -35.40
C PRO A 292 11.34 12.50 -35.50
N ALA A 293 12.52 12.10 -35.02
CA ALA A 293 12.99 10.72 -35.02
C ALA A 293 13.34 10.21 -33.60
N SER A 294 12.69 10.76 -32.56
CA SER A 294 12.89 10.34 -31.18
C SER A 294 11.62 10.50 -30.37
N ALA A 295 11.18 9.43 -29.71
CA ALA A 295 9.99 9.40 -28.88
C ALA A 295 10.21 8.53 -27.63
N VAL A 296 9.31 8.63 -26.66
CA VAL A 296 9.24 7.73 -25.51
C VAL A 296 7.86 7.09 -25.46
N LEU A 297 7.81 5.77 -25.41
CA LEU A 297 6.60 5.04 -25.05
C LEU A 297 6.60 4.80 -23.53
N VAL A 298 5.61 5.34 -22.85
CA VAL A 298 5.30 5.04 -21.45
C VAL A 298 4.06 4.15 -21.44
N ALA A 299 4.24 2.89 -21.06
CA ALA A 299 3.16 1.92 -20.89
C ALA A 299 2.97 1.62 -19.40
N VAL A 300 1.75 1.77 -18.91
CA VAL A 300 1.41 1.51 -17.51
C VAL A 300 0.31 0.46 -17.48
N LEU A 301 0.58 -0.67 -16.84
CA LEU A 301 -0.38 -1.77 -16.68
C LEU A 301 -0.59 -2.02 -15.20
N HIS A 302 -1.80 -2.38 -14.78
CA HIS A 302 -2.00 -2.77 -13.38
C HIS A 302 -1.47 -4.19 -13.13
N HIS A 303 -0.77 -4.43 -12.01
CA HIS A 303 -0.19 -5.74 -11.70
C HIS A 303 -1.24 -6.86 -11.57
N ALA A 304 -2.53 -6.53 -11.41
CA ALA A 304 -3.63 -7.53 -11.41
C ALA A 304 -3.79 -8.25 -12.76
N ILE A 305 -3.29 -7.69 -13.86
CA ILE A 305 -3.40 -8.26 -15.21
C ILE A 305 -2.05 -8.61 -15.84
N THR A 306 -0.95 -8.35 -15.15
CA THR A 306 0.39 -8.58 -15.69
C THR A 306 1.35 -8.97 -14.56
N ASP A 307 2.44 -9.65 -14.92
CA ASP A 307 3.54 -9.98 -14.03
C ASP A 307 4.88 -9.90 -14.78
N GLY A 308 5.99 -10.13 -14.08
CA GLY A 308 7.32 -10.06 -14.71
C GLY A 308 7.49 -10.99 -15.91
N TRP A 309 6.85 -12.17 -15.90
CA TRP A 309 6.88 -13.10 -17.04
C TRP A 309 6.07 -12.57 -18.24
N SER A 310 4.90 -11.97 -17.95
CA SER A 310 4.03 -11.35 -18.95
C SER A 310 4.75 -10.24 -19.72
N MET A 311 5.70 -9.53 -19.10
CA MET A 311 6.49 -8.51 -19.80
C MET A 311 7.35 -9.09 -20.94
N GLY A 312 7.89 -10.30 -20.77
CA GLY A 312 8.61 -11.00 -21.85
C GLY A 312 7.68 -11.45 -22.98
N VAL A 313 6.47 -11.91 -22.64
CA VAL A 313 5.42 -12.24 -23.63
C VAL A 313 5.00 -10.99 -24.40
N LEU A 314 4.75 -9.88 -23.69
CA LEU A 314 4.37 -8.60 -24.26
C LEU A 314 5.45 -8.10 -25.23
N ALA A 315 6.72 -8.08 -24.82
CA ALA A 315 7.81 -7.64 -25.68
C ALA A 315 7.87 -8.45 -26.98
N ARG A 316 7.86 -9.78 -26.89
CA ARG A 316 7.91 -10.68 -28.05
C ARG A 316 6.71 -10.48 -28.99
N GLU A 317 5.50 -10.44 -28.46
CA GLU A 317 4.30 -10.34 -29.29
C GLU A 317 4.15 -8.95 -29.92
N VAL A 318 4.49 -7.87 -29.21
CA VAL A 318 4.51 -6.52 -29.81
C VAL A 318 5.54 -6.42 -30.93
N THR A 319 6.73 -7.00 -30.76
CA THR A 319 7.75 -7.07 -31.82
C THR A 319 7.21 -7.74 -33.09
N GLU A 320 6.60 -8.92 -32.95
CA GLU A 320 6.10 -9.66 -34.11
C GLU A 320 4.89 -8.98 -34.77
N LEU A 321 3.97 -8.43 -33.96
CA LEU A 321 2.82 -7.68 -34.46
C LEU A 321 3.26 -6.41 -35.20
N TYR A 322 4.18 -5.64 -34.63
CA TYR A 322 4.69 -4.43 -35.27
C TYR A 322 5.46 -4.73 -36.57
N ARG A 323 6.28 -5.80 -36.58
CA ARG A 323 6.97 -6.27 -37.79
C ARG A 323 5.98 -6.62 -38.91
N ALA A 324 4.93 -7.37 -38.59
CA ALA A 324 3.91 -7.77 -39.55
C ALA A 324 3.13 -6.55 -40.09
N GLU A 325 2.75 -5.62 -39.21
CA GLU A 325 2.08 -4.37 -39.59
C GLU A 325 2.93 -3.49 -40.53
N MET A 326 4.25 -3.41 -40.28
CA MET A 326 5.19 -2.70 -41.15
C MET A 326 5.33 -3.35 -42.52
N ALA A 327 5.23 -4.68 -42.59
CA ALA A 327 5.33 -5.45 -43.82
C ALA A 327 4.00 -5.58 -44.58
N GLY A 328 2.87 -5.20 -43.97
CA GLY A 328 1.53 -5.49 -44.50
C GLY A 328 1.18 -6.98 -44.49
N GLU A 329 1.80 -7.74 -43.58
CA GLU A 329 1.65 -9.18 -43.41
C GLU A 329 0.77 -9.51 -42.19
N THR A 330 0.34 -10.77 -42.05
CA THR A 330 -0.28 -11.27 -40.82
C THR A 330 0.79 -11.80 -39.87
N ALA A 331 0.75 -11.40 -38.61
CA ALA A 331 1.68 -11.86 -37.59
C ALA A 331 1.59 -13.38 -37.39
N ALA A 332 2.74 -14.06 -37.32
CA ALA A 332 2.82 -15.51 -37.16
C ALA A 332 2.78 -15.92 -35.68
N LEU A 333 1.71 -15.56 -34.97
CA LEU A 333 1.53 -15.93 -33.56
C LEU A 333 0.66 -17.19 -33.43
N PRO A 334 1.09 -18.22 -32.67
CA PRO A 334 0.28 -19.41 -32.44
C PRO A 334 -1.03 -19.05 -31.70
N PRO A 335 -2.15 -19.74 -31.95
CA PRO A 335 -3.39 -19.49 -31.22
C PRO A 335 -3.22 -19.79 -29.72
N LEU A 336 -3.86 -18.99 -28.88
CA LEU A 336 -3.92 -19.25 -27.44
C LEU A 336 -4.98 -20.30 -27.17
N ALA A 337 -4.60 -21.44 -26.58
CA ALA A 337 -5.52 -22.54 -26.27
C ALA A 337 -6.53 -22.17 -25.17
N ILE A 338 -6.12 -21.27 -24.27
CA ILE A 338 -6.89 -20.76 -23.15
C ILE A 338 -6.60 -19.26 -22.98
N GLN A 339 -7.38 -18.62 -22.11
CA GLN A 339 -7.22 -17.24 -21.67
C GLN A 339 -7.07 -17.20 -20.15
N TYR A 340 -6.65 -16.05 -19.61
CA TYR A 340 -6.39 -15.92 -18.16
C TYR A 340 -7.63 -16.22 -17.29
N ALA A 341 -8.83 -15.89 -17.77
CA ALA A 341 -10.08 -16.20 -17.07
C ALA A 341 -10.31 -17.73 -16.94
N ASP A 342 -9.86 -18.52 -17.91
CA ASP A 342 -9.95 -19.98 -17.86
C ASP A 342 -9.05 -20.54 -16.75
N PHE A 343 -7.81 -20.04 -16.67
CA PHE A 343 -6.91 -20.33 -15.55
C PHE A 343 -7.52 -19.96 -14.20
N SER A 344 -8.14 -18.78 -14.10
CA SER A 344 -8.74 -18.31 -12.85
C SER A 344 -9.86 -19.24 -12.37
N ALA A 345 -10.76 -19.64 -13.27
CA ALA A 345 -11.83 -20.58 -12.96
C ALA A 345 -11.30 -21.99 -12.64
N TRP A 346 -10.28 -22.45 -13.35
CA TRP A 346 -9.62 -23.73 -13.07
C TRP A 346 -8.93 -23.72 -11.72
N GLN A 347 -8.19 -22.66 -11.38
CA GLN A 347 -7.51 -22.50 -10.10
C GLN A 347 -8.50 -22.57 -8.94
N GLN A 348 -9.60 -21.80 -9.01
CA GLN A 348 -10.63 -21.79 -7.97
C GLN A 348 -11.30 -23.15 -7.77
N ARG A 349 -11.52 -23.93 -8.85
CA ARG A 349 -12.06 -25.29 -8.74
C ARG A 349 -11.03 -26.30 -8.22
N GLY A 350 -9.78 -26.19 -8.65
CA GLY A 350 -8.71 -27.14 -8.33
C GLY A 350 -8.10 -26.95 -6.94
N LEU A 351 -8.17 -25.75 -6.38
CA LEU A 351 -7.71 -25.39 -5.03
C LEU A 351 -8.91 -25.14 -4.11
N ALA A 352 -9.74 -26.17 -3.93
CA ALA A 352 -10.89 -26.12 -3.03
C ALA A 352 -10.91 -27.32 -2.08
N GLY A 353 -11.71 -27.21 -1.02
CA GLY A 353 -11.92 -28.27 -0.05
C GLY A 353 -10.63 -28.73 0.64
N SER A 354 -10.49 -30.05 0.83
CA SER A 354 -9.42 -30.65 1.62
C SER A 354 -8.01 -30.37 1.10
N ARG A 355 -7.83 -30.18 -0.22
CA ARG A 355 -6.51 -29.83 -0.78
C ARG A 355 -6.06 -28.45 -0.32
N LEU A 356 -6.94 -27.45 -0.38
CA LEU A 356 -6.64 -26.11 0.10
C LEU A 356 -6.40 -26.14 1.61
N THR A 357 -7.26 -26.82 2.38
CA THR A 357 -7.09 -26.97 3.83
C THR A 357 -5.73 -27.58 4.18
N GLY A 358 -5.32 -28.67 3.53
CA GLY A 358 -4.02 -29.30 3.78
C GLY A 358 -2.82 -28.40 3.44
N LEU A 359 -2.91 -27.62 2.36
CA LEU A 359 -1.89 -26.62 2.01
C LEU A 359 -1.78 -25.53 3.08
N ILE A 360 -2.91 -24.99 3.55
CA ILE A 360 -2.93 -23.95 4.58
C ILE A 360 -2.46 -24.48 5.93
N ASP A 361 -2.89 -25.69 6.33
CA ASP A 361 -2.47 -26.34 7.58
C ASP A 361 -0.95 -26.54 7.61
N HIS A 362 -0.37 -27.02 6.50
CA HIS A 362 1.09 -27.14 6.36
C HIS A 362 1.78 -25.80 6.62
N TRP A 363 1.37 -24.75 5.93
CA TRP A 363 1.99 -23.43 6.09
C TRP A 363 1.79 -22.85 7.50
N ARG A 364 0.62 -23.06 8.12
CA ARG A 364 0.36 -22.67 9.50
C ARG A 364 1.35 -23.34 10.46
N ASP A 365 1.57 -24.64 10.30
CA ASP A 365 2.49 -25.41 11.15
C ASP A 365 3.94 -24.99 10.91
N ARG A 366 4.35 -24.77 9.65
CA ARG A 366 5.72 -24.33 9.30
C ARG A 366 6.05 -22.94 9.81
N LEU A 367 5.08 -22.04 9.83
CA LEU A 367 5.24 -20.65 10.24
C LEU A 367 4.84 -20.39 11.70
N ALA A 368 4.43 -21.43 12.43
CA ALA A 368 4.06 -21.33 13.84
C ALA A 368 5.23 -20.75 14.68
N GLY A 369 4.97 -19.66 15.38
CA GLY A 369 5.97 -18.97 16.20
C GLY A 369 7.07 -18.27 15.41
N ALA A 370 6.89 -18.02 14.10
CA ALA A 370 7.77 -17.14 13.35
C ALA A 370 7.73 -15.71 13.94
N PRO A 371 8.85 -14.95 13.90
CA PRO A 371 8.85 -13.56 14.32
C PRO A 371 7.82 -12.73 13.55
N GLU A 372 7.01 -11.93 14.25
CA GLU A 372 6.01 -11.07 13.59
C GLU A 372 6.67 -9.94 12.79
N VAL A 373 7.83 -9.44 13.26
CA VAL A 373 8.56 -8.31 12.67
C VAL A 373 10.07 -8.59 12.65
N LEU A 374 10.72 -8.18 11.55
CA LEU A 374 12.17 -8.10 11.38
C LEU A 374 12.69 -6.78 11.97
N GLU A 375 13.46 -6.86 13.05
CA GLU A 375 13.90 -5.71 13.84
C GLU A 375 15.20 -5.11 13.30
N LEU A 376 15.16 -4.48 12.13
CA LEU A 376 16.33 -3.80 11.57
C LEU A 376 16.63 -2.47 12.31
N PRO A 377 17.89 -2.04 12.39
CA PRO A 377 18.25 -0.76 12.99
C PRO A 377 17.83 0.38 12.06
N TRP A 378 16.68 1.00 12.37
CA TRP A 378 16.14 2.13 11.60
C TRP A 378 16.79 3.45 12.01
N ASP A 379 17.00 4.34 11.05
CA ASP A 379 17.48 5.71 11.27
C ASP A 379 16.35 6.64 11.76
N SER A 380 15.09 6.23 11.61
CA SER A 380 13.90 7.00 11.98
C SER A 380 12.70 6.10 12.27
N ALA A 381 11.75 6.57 13.07
CA ALA A 381 10.55 5.81 13.43
C ALA A 381 9.66 5.55 12.20
N PRO A 382 9.01 4.37 12.08
CA PRO A 382 8.08 4.08 11.01
C PRO A 382 6.95 5.11 10.93
N LYS A 383 6.66 5.62 9.72
CA LYS A 383 5.45 6.40 9.47
C LYS A 383 4.34 5.46 9.00
N ALA A 384 3.20 5.49 9.68
CA ALA A 384 2.02 4.73 9.28
C ALA A 384 1.30 5.42 8.11
N GLY A 385 1.15 4.72 6.99
CA GLY A 385 0.46 5.22 5.79
C GLY A 385 1.23 6.27 4.98
N GLY A 386 1.01 6.28 3.66
CA GLY A 386 1.60 7.22 2.70
C GLY A 386 2.68 6.64 1.77
N ASP A 387 3.15 7.44 0.81
CA ASP A 387 4.20 7.05 -0.13
C ASP A 387 5.53 6.80 0.60
N ARG A 388 6.11 5.61 0.43
CA ARG A 388 7.39 5.18 1.00
C ARG A 388 8.50 5.38 -0.02
N PRO A 389 9.30 6.46 -0.01
CA PRO A 389 10.29 6.69 -1.04
C PRO A 389 11.31 5.56 -1.07
N ALA A 390 11.58 4.94 -2.22
CA ALA A 390 12.62 3.92 -2.29
C ALA A 390 14.03 4.52 -2.30
N ARG A 391 14.98 3.78 -1.72
CA ARG A 391 16.41 4.06 -1.73
C ARG A 391 17.14 2.87 -2.34
N SER A 392 17.41 2.95 -3.63
CA SER A 392 18.01 1.85 -4.39
C SER A 392 19.54 1.94 -4.41
N GLN A 393 20.22 0.84 -4.13
CA GLN A 393 21.67 0.69 -4.13
C GLN A 393 22.06 -0.45 -5.06
N ARG A 394 22.93 -0.17 -6.04
CA ARG A 394 23.38 -1.16 -7.03
C ARG A 394 24.65 -1.84 -6.57
N LEU A 395 24.71 -3.16 -6.73
CA LEU A 395 25.90 -3.97 -6.49
C LEU A 395 26.03 -5.02 -7.59
N ARG A 396 27.28 -5.38 -7.90
CA ARG A 396 27.59 -6.41 -8.90
C ARG A 396 28.51 -7.46 -8.30
N LEU A 397 28.12 -8.72 -8.46
CA LEU A 397 29.00 -9.87 -8.30
C LEU A 397 29.60 -10.19 -9.66
N ASN A 398 30.93 -10.28 -9.72
CA ASN A 398 31.61 -10.66 -10.93
C ASN A 398 31.45 -12.18 -11.20
N PRO A 399 31.86 -12.69 -12.38
CA PRO A 399 31.71 -14.10 -12.69
C PRO A 399 32.38 -15.04 -11.68
N ALA A 400 33.62 -14.75 -11.27
CA ALA A 400 34.35 -15.59 -10.31
C ALA A 400 33.68 -15.65 -8.93
N GLU A 401 33.15 -14.52 -8.44
CA GLU A 401 32.38 -14.43 -7.19
C GLU A 401 31.07 -15.24 -7.29
N THR A 402 30.39 -15.14 -8.43
CA THR A 402 29.14 -15.86 -8.72
C THR A 402 29.37 -17.36 -8.80
N ASP A 403 30.45 -17.77 -9.46
CA ASP A 403 30.82 -19.17 -9.58
C ASP A 403 31.25 -19.80 -8.25
N ALA A 404 31.89 -19.03 -7.36
CA ALA A 404 32.21 -19.50 -6.02
C ALA A 404 30.93 -19.82 -5.22
N LEU A 405 29.91 -18.97 -5.31
CA LEU A 405 28.59 -19.21 -4.71
C LEU A 405 27.87 -20.41 -5.35
N ARG A 406 27.95 -20.54 -6.68
CA ARG A 406 27.40 -21.71 -7.39
C ARG A 406 28.09 -23.00 -6.96
N GLY A 407 29.40 -22.97 -6.79
CA GLY A 407 30.18 -24.09 -6.26
C GLY A 407 29.79 -24.46 -4.82
N LEU A 408 29.54 -23.47 -3.96
CA LEU A 408 29.00 -23.72 -2.62
C LEU A 408 27.62 -24.37 -2.68
N ALA A 409 26.71 -23.82 -3.49
CA ALA A 409 25.37 -24.38 -3.67
C ALA A 409 25.43 -25.84 -4.13
N SER A 410 26.22 -26.12 -5.16
CA SER A 410 26.39 -27.47 -5.71
C SER A 410 26.91 -28.47 -4.66
N ARG A 411 27.91 -28.09 -3.85
CA ARG A 411 28.41 -28.95 -2.76
C ARG A 411 27.35 -29.29 -1.71
N ALA A 412 26.40 -28.39 -1.48
CA ALA A 412 25.26 -28.61 -0.59
C ALA A 412 24.03 -29.19 -1.32
N GLY A 413 24.17 -29.64 -2.57
CA GLY A 413 23.06 -30.17 -3.38
C GLY A 413 21.95 -29.15 -3.68
N GLY A 414 22.25 -27.85 -3.57
CA GLY A 414 21.33 -26.74 -3.73
C GLY A 414 21.58 -25.92 -5.00
N THR A 415 20.75 -24.89 -5.20
CA THR A 415 20.86 -23.96 -6.34
C THR A 415 21.50 -22.63 -5.91
N LEU A 416 21.94 -21.83 -6.89
CA LEU A 416 22.43 -20.47 -6.65
C LEU A 416 21.44 -19.63 -5.83
N PHE A 417 20.14 -19.73 -6.11
CA PHE A 417 19.09 -19.06 -5.32
C PHE A 417 19.17 -19.42 -3.83
N MET A 418 19.37 -20.70 -3.49
CA MET A 418 19.45 -21.15 -2.09
C MET A 418 20.68 -20.57 -1.38
N ALA A 419 21.80 -20.42 -2.09
CA ALA A 419 23.00 -19.75 -1.57
C ALA A 419 22.80 -18.24 -1.37
N LEU A 420 22.13 -17.57 -2.30
CA LEU A 420 21.77 -16.15 -2.18
C LEU A 420 20.79 -15.92 -1.02
N HIS A 421 19.78 -16.78 -0.88
CA HIS A 421 18.83 -16.74 0.23
C HIS A 421 19.52 -16.95 1.59
N ALA A 422 20.46 -17.90 1.68
CA ALA A 422 21.27 -18.11 2.87
C ALA A 422 22.10 -16.87 3.24
N GLY A 423 22.81 -16.29 2.25
CA GLY A 423 23.63 -15.09 2.48
C GLY A 423 22.81 -13.85 2.83
N PHE A 424 21.65 -13.64 2.20
CA PHE A 424 20.76 -12.53 2.52
C PHE A 424 20.16 -12.70 3.93
N SER A 425 19.69 -13.89 4.29
CA SER A 425 19.17 -14.16 5.64
C SER A 425 20.25 -13.97 6.72
N LEU A 426 21.51 -14.34 6.42
CA LEU A 426 22.64 -14.10 7.31
C LEU A 426 22.92 -12.61 7.51
N LEU A 427 22.81 -11.80 6.45
CA LEU A 427 22.92 -10.34 6.58
C LEU A 427 21.84 -9.81 7.51
N LEU A 428 20.57 -10.15 7.24
CA LEU A 428 19.43 -9.67 8.02
C LEU A 428 19.56 -10.08 9.49
N SER A 429 19.93 -11.34 9.76
CA SER A 429 20.21 -11.85 11.10
C SER A 429 21.29 -11.05 11.84
N ARG A 430 22.37 -10.67 11.14
CA ARG A 430 23.45 -9.90 11.76
C ARG A 430 23.11 -8.43 12.00
N TRP A 431 22.18 -7.88 11.21
CA TRP A 431 21.71 -6.51 11.39
C TRP A 431 20.64 -6.42 12.48
N SER A 432 19.71 -7.38 12.54
CA SER A 432 18.63 -7.37 13.54
C SER A 432 19.01 -8.05 14.86
N GLY A 433 20.03 -8.92 14.87
CA GLY A 433 20.35 -9.78 16.01
C GLY A 433 19.42 -11.00 16.14
N GLN A 434 18.38 -11.12 15.31
CA GLN A 434 17.46 -12.25 15.30
C GLN A 434 18.11 -13.47 14.65
N ARG A 435 17.84 -14.67 15.17
CA ARG A 435 18.35 -15.94 14.63
C ARG A 435 17.35 -16.67 13.75
N ASP A 436 16.07 -16.33 13.86
CA ASP A 436 15.00 -16.87 13.02
C ASP A 436 14.58 -15.75 12.07
N ILE A 437 14.73 -15.97 10.76
CA ILE A 437 14.53 -14.94 9.74
C ILE A 437 13.53 -15.46 8.72
N VAL A 438 12.51 -14.64 8.41
CA VAL A 438 11.56 -14.93 7.34
C VAL A 438 11.82 -13.99 6.17
N VAL A 439 12.08 -14.56 4.99
CA VAL A 439 12.27 -13.81 3.74
C VAL A 439 11.17 -14.19 2.75
N GLY A 440 10.51 -13.20 2.18
CA GLY A 440 9.57 -13.42 1.09
C GLY A 440 10.29 -13.69 -0.23
N THR A 441 9.74 -14.56 -1.07
CA THR A 441 10.21 -14.73 -2.46
C THR A 441 9.04 -14.94 -3.43
N PRO A 442 9.00 -14.22 -4.56
CA PRO A 442 7.97 -14.44 -5.57
C PRO A 442 8.29 -15.69 -6.42
N ILE A 443 7.26 -16.39 -6.83
CA ILE A 443 7.33 -17.49 -7.79
C ILE A 443 6.45 -17.20 -8.99
N ALA A 444 6.89 -17.62 -10.18
CA ALA A 444 6.12 -17.39 -11.41
C ALA A 444 4.77 -18.12 -11.42
N ASN A 445 4.65 -19.23 -10.71
CA ASN A 445 3.43 -20.04 -10.59
C ASN A 445 2.82 -20.49 -11.94
N ARG A 446 3.66 -20.60 -12.97
CA ARG A 446 3.30 -21.10 -14.31
C ARG A 446 3.71 -22.56 -14.44
N THR A 447 3.13 -23.38 -13.58
CA THR A 447 3.45 -24.81 -13.51
C THR A 447 2.85 -25.58 -14.68
N HIS A 448 1.89 -25.04 -15.43
CA HIS A 448 1.28 -25.68 -16.60
C HIS A 448 1.76 -25.04 -17.92
N ASP A 449 2.05 -25.85 -18.94
CA ASP A 449 2.59 -25.38 -20.23
C ASP A 449 1.61 -24.42 -20.95
N ASP A 450 0.30 -24.64 -20.81
CA ASP A 450 -0.77 -23.76 -21.35
C ASP A 450 -0.66 -22.30 -20.84
N LEU A 451 0.03 -22.08 -19.72
CA LEU A 451 0.18 -20.75 -19.11
C LEU A 451 1.36 -19.98 -19.68
N SER A 452 2.32 -20.63 -20.35
CA SER A 452 3.59 -20.02 -20.74
C SER A 452 3.45 -18.84 -21.71
N GLY A 453 2.45 -18.89 -22.59
CA GLY A 453 2.15 -17.88 -23.61
C GLY A 453 1.18 -16.78 -23.18
N LEU A 454 0.63 -16.83 -21.96
CA LEU A 454 -0.41 -15.90 -21.51
C LEU A 454 0.15 -14.64 -20.86
N ILE A 455 -0.52 -13.51 -21.09
CA ILE A 455 -0.39 -12.33 -20.24
C ILE A 455 -1.36 -12.49 -19.06
N GLY A 456 -0.91 -12.16 -17.85
CA GLY A 456 -1.72 -12.27 -16.63
C GLY A 456 -0.90 -12.23 -15.35
N CYS A 457 -1.57 -12.08 -14.20
CA CYS A 457 -0.90 -12.10 -12.90
C CYS A 457 -0.87 -13.53 -12.32
N PHE A 458 0.20 -14.29 -12.56
CA PHE A 458 0.32 -15.65 -12.01
C PHE A 458 1.09 -15.66 -10.69
N VAL A 459 1.90 -14.63 -10.45
CA VAL A 459 2.84 -14.57 -9.34
C VAL A 459 2.19 -14.94 -8.01
N ASN A 460 2.82 -15.86 -7.29
CA ASN A 460 2.50 -16.15 -5.89
C ASN A 460 3.73 -15.86 -5.03
N THR A 461 3.55 -15.70 -3.72
CA THR A 461 4.64 -15.38 -2.79
C THR A 461 4.80 -16.50 -1.77
N LEU A 462 6.04 -16.94 -1.55
CA LEU A 462 6.39 -17.91 -0.53
C LEU A 462 7.17 -17.23 0.60
N ALA A 463 6.91 -17.64 1.85
CA ALA A 463 7.65 -17.18 3.02
C ALA A 463 8.69 -18.22 3.43
N LEU A 464 9.97 -17.89 3.27
CA LEU A 464 11.08 -18.77 3.61
C LEU A 464 11.58 -18.45 5.01
N ARG A 465 11.19 -19.27 5.99
CA ARG A 465 11.66 -19.17 7.38
C ARG A 465 12.95 -19.97 7.56
N LEU A 466 14.04 -19.32 7.90
CA LEU A 466 15.36 -19.90 8.06
C LEU A 466 15.89 -19.70 9.48
N ASP A 467 16.30 -20.79 10.12
CA ASP A 467 16.98 -20.76 11.43
C ASP A 467 18.51 -20.69 11.28
N LEU A 468 19.11 -19.64 11.84
CA LEU A 468 20.54 -19.34 11.88
C LEU A 468 21.16 -19.56 13.28
N SER A 469 20.46 -20.27 14.18
CA SER A 469 20.98 -20.69 15.47
C SER A 469 22.18 -21.64 15.32
N GLY A 470 23.11 -21.57 16.29
CA GLY A 470 24.27 -22.46 16.38
C GLY A 470 25.53 -22.04 15.59
N ASP A 471 25.55 -20.87 14.95
CA ASP A 471 26.67 -20.40 14.09
C ASP A 471 27.04 -21.42 13.00
N PRO A 472 26.09 -21.80 12.11
CA PRO A 472 26.33 -22.83 11.10
C PRO A 472 27.43 -22.41 10.11
N THR A 473 28.08 -23.39 9.49
CA THR A 473 28.97 -23.13 8.35
C THR A 473 28.19 -22.63 7.14
N GLY A 474 28.88 -22.12 6.13
CA GLY A 474 28.25 -21.71 4.87
C GLY A 474 27.52 -22.88 4.19
N ALA A 475 28.12 -24.07 4.17
CA ALA A 475 27.49 -25.26 3.60
C ALA A 475 26.24 -25.71 4.36
N GLU A 476 26.29 -25.71 5.70
CA GLU A 476 25.13 -26.04 6.54
C GLU A 476 23.98 -25.04 6.36
N LEU A 477 24.30 -23.75 6.24
CA LEU A 477 23.28 -22.72 6.03
C LEU A 477 22.61 -22.86 4.66
N VAL A 478 23.37 -23.20 3.61
CA VAL A 478 22.80 -23.48 2.28
C VAL A 478 21.96 -24.76 2.30
N GLU A 479 22.36 -25.80 3.03
CA GLU A 479 21.55 -27.01 3.19
C GLU A 479 20.22 -26.71 3.91
N ARG A 480 20.23 -25.91 4.99
CA ARG A 480 19.00 -25.45 5.66
C ARG A 480 18.11 -24.67 4.69
N SER A 481 18.70 -23.74 3.94
CA SER A 481 18.01 -22.96 2.91
C SER A 481 17.39 -23.86 1.84
N ARG A 482 18.10 -24.91 1.40
CA ARG A 482 17.59 -25.91 0.46
C ARG A 482 16.38 -26.63 1.01
N GLN A 483 16.43 -27.15 2.24
CA GLN A 483 15.29 -27.85 2.85
C GLN A 483 14.04 -26.98 2.93
N VAL A 484 14.19 -25.74 3.40
CA VAL A 484 13.09 -24.76 3.49
C VAL A 484 12.54 -24.43 2.11
N THR A 485 13.40 -24.20 1.14
CA THR A 485 13.00 -23.83 -0.24
C THR A 485 12.28 -24.97 -0.95
N LEU A 486 12.75 -26.21 -0.79
CA LEU A 486 12.09 -27.39 -1.40
C LEU A 486 10.73 -27.69 -0.76
N ASP A 487 10.62 -27.55 0.55
CA ASP A 487 9.35 -27.66 1.26
C ASP A 487 8.36 -26.58 0.80
N ALA A 488 8.83 -25.34 0.67
CA ALA A 488 8.03 -24.23 0.15
C ALA A 488 7.54 -24.48 -1.29
N TYR A 489 8.40 -24.98 -2.17
CA TYR A 489 7.99 -25.31 -3.55
C TYR A 489 7.01 -26.48 -3.64
N ALA A 490 7.10 -27.46 -2.75
CA ALA A 490 6.14 -28.57 -2.71
C ALA A 490 4.72 -28.10 -2.36
N HIS A 491 4.59 -26.97 -1.65
CA HIS A 491 3.32 -26.40 -1.19
C HIS A 491 3.03 -25.02 -1.82
N GLN A 492 3.62 -24.76 -2.99
CA GLN A 492 3.62 -23.43 -3.62
C GLN A 492 2.27 -22.96 -4.15
N ASP A 493 1.32 -23.89 -4.32
CA ASP A 493 -0.04 -23.59 -4.78
C ASP A 493 -0.87 -22.87 -3.70
N ALA A 494 -0.41 -22.88 -2.44
CA ALA A 494 -1.09 -22.22 -1.34
C ALA A 494 -1.16 -20.70 -1.58
N PRO A 495 -2.36 -20.09 -1.61
CA PRO A 495 -2.47 -18.66 -1.77
C PRO A 495 -1.88 -17.92 -0.56
N PHE A 496 -0.90 -17.04 -0.79
CA PHE A 496 -0.19 -16.34 0.28
C PHE A 496 -1.13 -15.63 1.28
N GLU A 497 -2.17 -14.96 0.78
CA GLU A 497 -3.10 -14.24 1.65
C GLU A 497 -3.88 -15.17 2.59
N LEU A 498 -4.27 -16.36 2.11
CA LEU A 498 -4.95 -17.33 2.95
C LEU A 498 -4.00 -17.92 4.00
N VAL A 499 -2.71 -18.05 3.69
CA VAL A 499 -1.69 -18.42 4.68
C VAL A 499 -1.60 -17.35 5.76
N VAL A 500 -1.49 -16.07 5.39
CA VAL A 500 -1.44 -14.97 6.34
C VAL A 500 -2.71 -14.90 7.20
N ASP A 501 -3.88 -15.05 6.59
CA ASP A 501 -5.17 -15.08 7.29
C ASP A 501 -5.23 -16.21 8.33
N SER A 502 -4.71 -17.39 7.98
CA SER A 502 -4.71 -18.57 8.87
C SER A 502 -3.82 -18.44 10.10
N LEU A 503 -2.85 -17.52 10.08
CA LEU A 503 -1.89 -17.31 11.17
C LEU A 503 -2.41 -16.34 12.25
N GLY A 504 -3.49 -15.60 11.99
CA GLY A 504 -4.04 -14.63 12.94
C GLY A 504 -3.08 -13.49 13.31
N LEU A 505 -2.15 -13.14 12.42
CA LEU A 505 -1.15 -12.10 12.66
C LEU A 505 -1.80 -10.73 12.87
N LYS A 506 -1.23 -9.91 13.77
CA LYS A 506 -1.65 -8.51 13.94
C LYS A 506 -1.47 -7.75 12.64
N ARG A 507 -2.57 -7.22 12.09
CA ARG A 507 -2.55 -6.45 10.85
C ARG A 507 -2.06 -5.03 11.13
N SER A 508 -1.09 -4.57 10.35
CA SER A 508 -0.47 -3.24 10.43
C SER A 508 -0.53 -2.57 9.06
N LEU A 509 -0.78 -1.26 9.01
CA LEU A 509 -0.57 -0.46 7.79
C LEU A 509 0.89 0.00 7.63
N ALA A 510 1.72 -0.18 8.67
CA ALA A 510 3.13 0.20 8.64
C ALA A 510 4.04 -0.93 8.14
N ASP A 511 3.66 -2.19 8.35
CA ASP A 511 4.51 -3.36 8.09
C ASP A 511 3.81 -4.37 7.19
N THR A 512 4.55 -4.94 6.23
CA THR A 512 4.05 -6.09 5.47
C THR A 512 3.91 -7.29 6.40
N PRO A 513 2.83 -8.08 6.30
CA PRO A 513 2.60 -9.21 7.18
C PRO A 513 3.65 -10.31 6.94
N LEU A 514 4.05 -10.98 8.02
CA LEU A 514 4.95 -12.14 8.05
C LEU A 514 6.42 -11.89 7.70
N PHE A 515 6.75 -10.99 6.78
CA PHE A 515 8.13 -10.60 6.49
C PHE A 515 8.21 -9.17 5.97
N GLN A 516 9.32 -8.48 6.28
CA GLN A 516 9.63 -7.12 5.83
C GLN A 516 10.78 -7.08 4.81
N ALA A 517 11.40 -8.24 4.55
CA ALA A 517 12.45 -8.40 3.56
C ALA A 517 12.03 -9.38 2.45
N MET A 518 12.32 -9.03 1.19
CA MET A 518 12.04 -9.87 0.02
C MET A 518 13.29 -10.09 -0.83
N LEU A 519 13.48 -11.32 -1.32
CA LEU A 519 14.52 -11.70 -2.28
C LEU A 519 13.88 -12.15 -3.60
N VAL A 520 14.30 -11.50 -4.69
CA VAL A 520 13.89 -11.79 -6.06
C VAL A 520 15.12 -12.14 -6.88
N LEU A 521 15.18 -13.37 -7.40
CA LEU A 521 16.12 -13.75 -8.45
C LEU A 521 15.35 -13.85 -9.76
N GLN A 522 15.59 -12.89 -10.66
CA GLN A 522 14.85 -12.77 -11.90
C GLN A 522 15.42 -13.71 -12.97
N ASN A 523 14.75 -14.84 -13.14
CA ASN A 523 15.08 -15.87 -14.14
C ASN A 523 13.98 -16.04 -15.19
N ALA A 524 13.01 -15.11 -15.27
CA ALA A 524 12.02 -15.10 -16.33
C ALA A 524 12.68 -14.81 -17.69
N PRO A 525 12.17 -15.35 -18.82
CA PRO A 525 12.67 -15.03 -20.14
C PRO A 525 12.54 -13.52 -20.39
N GLY A 526 13.65 -12.79 -20.33
CA GLY A 526 13.71 -11.39 -20.70
C GLY A 526 13.75 -11.28 -22.22
N GLY A 527 12.67 -10.79 -22.83
CA GLY A 527 12.68 -10.38 -24.24
C GLY A 527 13.06 -8.91 -24.34
N GLN A 528 14.01 -8.56 -25.21
CA GLN A 528 14.17 -7.18 -25.63
C GLN A 528 13.02 -6.85 -26.59
N LEU A 529 12.35 -5.73 -26.36
CA LEU A 529 11.40 -5.22 -27.34
C LEU A 529 12.20 -4.73 -28.54
N GLU A 530 12.08 -5.44 -29.66
CA GLU A 530 12.69 -5.07 -30.93
C GLU A 530 11.62 -4.49 -31.84
N LEU A 531 11.83 -3.28 -32.33
CA LEU A 531 10.93 -2.65 -33.29
C LEU A 531 11.77 -2.34 -34.55
N PRO A 532 11.50 -2.96 -35.71
CA PRO A 532 12.31 -2.76 -36.90
C PRO A 532 12.46 -1.27 -37.25
N GLY A 533 13.71 -0.84 -37.48
CA GLY A 533 14.05 0.55 -37.77
C GLY A 533 14.21 1.46 -36.55
N LEU A 534 14.12 0.93 -35.33
CA LEU A 534 14.26 1.68 -34.08
C LEU A 534 15.34 1.10 -33.17
N THR A 535 16.09 1.98 -32.51
CA THR A 535 16.88 1.64 -31.33
C THR A 535 15.99 1.83 -30.10
N VAL A 536 15.72 0.74 -29.38
CA VAL A 536 14.89 0.75 -28.18
C VAL A 536 15.79 0.76 -26.95
N THR A 537 15.71 1.83 -26.15
CA THR A 537 16.47 1.98 -24.90
C THR A 537 15.50 2.05 -23.71
N PRO A 538 15.52 1.09 -22.78
CA PRO A 538 14.76 1.19 -21.55
C PRO A 538 15.17 2.42 -20.74
N LEU A 539 14.19 3.16 -20.22
CA LEU A 539 14.46 4.20 -19.25
C LEU A 539 14.75 3.56 -17.89
N VAL A 540 15.64 4.19 -17.12
CA VAL A 540 16.06 3.66 -15.83
C VAL A 540 14.91 3.77 -14.82
N ASP A 541 14.47 2.62 -14.34
CA ASP A 541 13.40 2.46 -13.37
C ASP A 541 14.01 2.28 -11.97
N ASP A 542 14.52 3.37 -11.38
CA ASP A 542 14.75 3.36 -9.93
C ASP A 542 13.37 3.44 -9.27
N ALA A 543 13.01 2.46 -8.43
CA ALA A 543 11.71 2.47 -7.78
C ALA A 543 11.56 3.76 -6.96
N ASP A 544 10.45 4.45 -7.15
CA ASP A 544 10.11 5.60 -6.31
C ASP A 544 9.43 5.18 -5.02
N ILE A 545 8.82 4.00 -5.01
CA ILE A 545 8.08 3.51 -3.86
C ILE A 545 8.64 2.16 -3.40
N ALA A 546 9.11 2.12 -2.16
CA ALA A 546 9.51 0.91 -1.48
C ALA A 546 8.26 0.08 -1.11
N ARG A 547 8.18 -1.14 -1.66
CA ARG A 547 7.12 -2.11 -1.36
C ARG A 547 7.38 -2.93 -0.09
N PHE A 548 8.64 -2.99 0.33
CA PHE A 548 9.14 -3.70 1.50
C PHE A 548 10.16 -2.81 2.22
N ASP A 549 10.49 -3.12 3.47
CA ASP A 549 11.57 -2.42 4.18
C ASP A 549 12.90 -2.62 3.46
N VAL A 550 13.13 -3.85 2.97
CA VAL A 550 14.30 -4.24 2.18
C VAL A 550 13.86 -5.17 1.05
N LEU A 551 14.09 -4.78 -0.19
CA LEU A 551 13.88 -5.60 -1.38
C LEU A 551 15.20 -5.81 -2.11
N LEU A 552 15.64 -7.06 -2.22
CA LEU A 552 16.82 -7.44 -2.99
C LEU A 552 16.39 -8.07 -4.31
N THR A 553 16.64 -7.38 -5.41
CA THR A 553 16.40 -7.90 -6.77
C THR A 553 17.74 -8.23 -7.43
N MET A 554 17.85 -9.43 -7.99
CA MET A 554 19.09 -9.95 -8.59
C MET A 554 18.80 -10.52 -9.98
N VAL A 555 19.71 -10.27 -10.93
CA VAL A 555 19.62 -10.72 -12.32
C VAL A 555 20.96 -11.31 -12.73
N GLU A 556 20.98 -12.54 -13.25
CA GLU A 556 22.20 -13.12 -13.84
C GLU A 556 22.48 -12.44 -15.19
N ARG A 557 23.69 -11.87 -15.36
CA ARG A 557 24.13 -11.18 -16.58
C ARG A 557 25.63 -11.35 -16.81
N ASP A 558 26.01 -11.72 -18.04
CA ASP A 558 27.41 -11.91 -18.47
C ASP A 558 28.21 -12.85 -17.54
N GLY A 559 27.56 -13.89 -17.01
CA GLY A 559 28.16 -14.82 -16.03
C GLY A 559 28.29 -14.29 -14.60
N GLY A 560 27.99 -13.01 -14.36
CA GLY A 560 27.90 -12.41 -13.03
C GLY A 560 26.45 -12.19 -12.56
N ILE A 561 26.29 -11.48 -11.46
CA ILE A 561 24.98 -11.05 -10.95
C ILE A 561 24.97 -9.54 -10.80
N ASP A 562 24.04 -8.88 -11.49
CA ASP A 562 23.66 -7.49 -11.20
C ASP A 562 22.54 -7.50 -10.16
N ALA A 563 22.68 -6.70 -9.11
CA ALA A 563 21.71 -6.65 -8.02
C ALA A 563 21.39 -5.22 -7.59
N VAL A 564 20.14 -5.02 -7.18
CA VAL A 564 19.59 -3.79 -6.65
C VAL A 564 19.01 -4.08 -5.27
N LEU A 565 19.54 -3.43 -4.25
CA LEU A 565 19.01 -3.41 -2.90
C LEU A 565 18.19 -2.13 -2.71
N GLU A 566 16.89 -2.26 -2.54
CA GLU A 566 15.97 -1.15 -2.29
C GLU A 566 15.54 -1.13 -0.84
N CYS A 567 15.73 0.01 -0.18
CA CYS A 567 15.31 0.21 1.20
C CYS A 567 14.18 1.24 1.30
N ASP A 568 13.32 1.11 2.32
CA ASP A 568 12.38 2.17 2.67
C ASP A 568 13.11 3.43 3.15
N GLY A 569 13.02 4.50 2.37
CA GLY A 569 13.68 5.78 2.61
C GLY A 569 13.15 6.57 3.82
N HIS A 570 12.00 6.19 4.40
CA HIS A 570 11.59 6.73 5.71
C HIS A 570 12.31 6.04 6.88
N ARG A 571 12.70 4.76 6.71
CA ARG A 571 13.39 3.97 7.76
C ARG A 571 14.91 4.01 7.62
N PHE A 572 15.42 4.12 6.40
CA PHE A 572 16.85 4.06 6.09
C PHE A 572 17.32 5.29 5.32
N ASN A 573 18.33 5.96 5.86
CA ASN A 573 19.02 7.03 5.15
C ASN A 573 19.95 6.45 4.04
N ALA A 574 20.49 7.34 3.21
CA ALA A 574 21.35 6.93 2.09
C ALA A 574 22.63 6.21 2.54
N GLU A 575 23.24 6.66 3.65
CA GLU A 575 24.47 6.07 4.18
C GLU A 575 24.23 4.65 4.72
N THR A 576 23.15 4.46 5.47
CA THR A 576 22.75 3.16 6.02
C THR A 576 22.41 2.17 4.91
N SER A 577 21.66 2.60 3.88
CA SER A 577 21.33 1.77 2.71
C SER A 577 22.60 1.35 1.94
N ALA A 578 23.52 2.30 1.68
CA ALA A 578 24.78 2.01 1.01
C ALA A 578 25.69 1.08 1.84
N ARG A 579 25.70 1.23 3.17
CA ARG A 579 26.42 0.34 4.08
C ARG A 579 25.85 -1.08 4.05
N MET A 580 24.53 -1.23 4.07
CA MET A 580 23.86 -2.53 3.95
C MET A 580 24.21 -3.23 2.63
N ALA A 581 24.19 -2.51 1.51
CA ALA A 581 24.58 -3.06 0.20
C ALA A 581 26.04 -3.53 0.15
N ARG A 582 26.98 -2.75 0.73
CA ARG A 582 28.39 -3.16 0.85
C ARG A 582 28.56 -4.41 1.72
N HIS A 583 27.90 -4.44 2.88
CA HIS A 583 27.92 -5.60 3.77
C HIS A 583 27.35 -6.85 3.09
N LEU A 584 26.24 -6.72 2.35
CA LEU A 584 25.65 -7.82 1.58
C LEU A 584 26.64 -8.38 0.57
N LYS A 585 27.22 -7.52 -0.28
CA LYS A 585 28.19 -7.96 -1.28
C LYS A 585 29.36 -8.69 -0.63
N ARG A 586 29.93 -8.11 0.44
CA ARG A 586 31.08 -8.72 1.13
C ARG A 586 30.71 -10.08 1.70
N LEU A 587 29.57 -10.17 2.37
CA LEU A 587 29.12 -11.42 2.98
C LEU A 587 28.89 -12.53 1.93
N LEU A 588 28.32 -12.20 0.77
CA LEU A 588 28.15 -13.15 -0.33
C LEU A 588 29.49 -13.64 -0.89
N VAL A 589 30.46 -12.74 -1.09
CA VAL A 589 31.80 -13.11 -1.55
C VAL A 589 32.50 -14.04 -0.55
N GLU A 590 32.45 -13.69 0.73
CA GLU A 590 33.07 -14.49 1.81
C GLU A 590 32.40 -15.84 2.01
N LEU A 591 31.07 -15.91 1.87
CA LEU A 591 30.33 -17.16 1.97
C LEU A 591 30.78 -18.14 0.88
N GLY A 592 31.02 -17.67 -0.35
CA GLY A 592 31.56 -18.47 -1.45
C GLY A 592 33.04 -18.85 -1.26
N ALA A 593 33.86 -17.96 -0.69
CA ALA A 593 35.30 -18.14 -0.57
C ALA A 593 35.73 -19.00 0.65
N ALA A 594 35.01 -18.89 1.77
CA ALA A 594 35.36 -19.55 3.03
C ALA A 594 34.16 -20.35 3.60
N PRO A 595 33.65 -21.36 2.89
CA PRO A 595 32.39 -22.04 3.22
C PRO A 595 32.45 -22.87 4.52
N GLU A 596 33.65 -23.25 4.98
CA GLU A 596 33.86 -24.02 6.21
C GLU A 596 33.92 -23.14 7.47
N ALA A 597 33.99 -21.81 7.32
CA ALA A 597 33.98 -20.90 8.45
C ALA A 597 32.57 -20.77 9.03
N GLY A 598 32.47 -20.59 10.35
CA GLY A 598 31.20 -20.23 11.01
C GLY A 598 30.65 -18.94 10.42
N ALA A 599 29.39 -18.97 9.95
CA ALA A 599 28.79 -17.92 9.16
C ALA A 599 28.79 -16.54 9.86
N PHE A 600 28.69 -16.49 11.19
CA PHE A 600 28.71 -15.23 11.95
C PHE A 600 30.13 -14.66 12.11
N ARG A 601 31.16 -15.44 11.81
CA ARG A 601 32.57 -15.04 11.86
C ARG A 601 33.07 -14.43 10.55
N LEU A 602 32.30 -14.55 9.47
CA LEU A 602 32.64 -13.94 8.19
C LEU A 602 32.72 -12.40 8.34
N PRO A 603 33.67 -11.71 7.70
CA PRO A 603 33.80 -10.26 7.85
C PRO A 603 32.67 -9.51 7.10
N LEU A 604 32.22 -8.38 7.64
CA LEU A 604 31.29 -7.45 6.97
C LEU A 604 32.00 -6.27 6.29
N THR A 605 33.26 -5.99 6.66
CA THR A 605 34.01 -4.80 6.24
C THR A 605 35.35 -5.17 5.60
N ASP A 606 35.82 -4.34 4.67
CA ASP A 606 37.01 -4.63 3.87
C ASP A 606 38.35 -4.39 4.59
N THR A 607 38.38 -3.56 5.64
CA THR A 607 39.64 -3.15 6.25
C THR A 607 39.79 -3.65 7.69
N ALA A 608 40.97 -4.18 7.99
CA ALA A 608 41.39 -4.45 9.37
C ALA A 608 41.33 -3.20 10.25
N ALA A 609 41.42 -1.99 9.67
CA ALA A 609 41.28 -0.72 10.38
C ALA A 609 39.85 -0.45 10.85
N GLU A 610 38.83 -0.77 10.05
CA GLU A 610 37.42 -0.61 10.45
C GLU A 610 37.02 -1.68 11.48
N ALA A 611 37.48 -2.92 11.28
CA ALA A 611 37.34 -4.00 12.26
C ALA A 611 38.09 -3.69 13.57
N ALA A 612 39.29 -3.10 13.51
CA ALA A 612 40.06 -2.65 14.67
C ALA A 612 39.45 -1.41 15.34
N ARG A 613 38.80 -0.51 14.59
CA ARG A 613 38.07 0.63 15.15
C ARG A 613 36.86 0.16 15.96
N ILE A 614 36.14 -0.85 15.47
CA ILE A 614 35.04 -1.52 16.19
C ILE A 614 35.58 -2.34 17.37
N ALA A 615 36.69 -3.06 17.21
CA ALA A 615 37.31 -3.84 18.30
C ALA A 615 37.97 -2.96 19.38
N GLY A 616 38.44 -1.76 19.01
CA GLY A 616 39.03 -0.75 19.89
C GLY A 616 38.00 -0.02 20.76
N TRP A 617 36.70 -0.25 20.54
CA TRP A 617 35.63 0.16 21.46
C TRP A 617 35.44 -0.81 22.64
N ARG A 618 36.31 -1.84 22.78
CA ARG A 618 36.44 -2.57 24.04
C ARG A 618 37.06 -1.66 25.10
N LEU A 619 36.24 -1.04 25.93
CA LEU A 619 36.70 -0.43 27.17
C LEU A 619 37.41 -1.51 28.00
N ALA A 620 38.66 -1.23 28.41
CA ALA A 620 39.29 -2.02 29.46
C ALA A 620 38.38 -1.98 30.70
N PRO A 621 38.13 -3.11 31.39
CA PRO A 621 37.31 -3.09 32.59
C PRO A 621 37.92 -2.09 33.58
N PRO A 622 37.14 -1.13 34.11
CA PRO A 622 37.69 -0.15 35.04
C PRO A 622 38.21 -0.88 36.27
N SER A 623 39.44 -0.55 36.68
CA SER A 623 39.97 -0.95 37.98
C SER A 623 39.09 -0.33 39.07
N VAL A 624 38.30 -1.16 39.76
CA VAL A 624 37.46 -0.71 40.88
C VAL A 624 38.40 -0.35 42.05
N PRO A 625 38.44 0.92 42.52
CA PRO A 625 39.13 1.23 43.76
C PRO A 625 38.34 0.66 44.94
N GLU A 626 38.99 -0.03 45.87
CA GLU A 626 38.37 -0.37 47.16
C GLU A 626 38.06 0.93 47.92
N VAL A 627 36.79 1.34 47.91
CA VAL A 627 36.31 2.44 48.74
C VAL A 627 35.78 1.87 50.05
N SER A 628 36.56 2.00 51.12
CA SER A 628 36.04 1.83 52.48
C SER A 628 35.06 2.97 52.76
N ALA A 629 33.81 2.65 53.12
CA ALA A 629 32.79 3.63 53.40
C ALA A 629 33.17 4.53 54.59
N ALA A 630 33.49 5.80 54.33
CA ALA A 630 33.53 6.84 55.37
C ALA A 630 32.10 7.34 55.65
N PRO A 631 31.68 7.53 56.92
CA PRO A 631 30.33 8.01 57.23
C PRO A 631 30.20 9.49 56.85
N GLY A 632 29.26 9.82 55.97
CA GLY A 632 28.96 11.20 55.55
C GLY A 632 28.99 11.47 54.04
N SER A 633 29.25 10.47 53.21
CA SER A 633 29.03 10.54 51.75
C SER A 633 27.53 10.56 51.43
N LEU A 634 27.09 11.47 50.57
CA LEU A 634 25.71 11.58 50.03
C LEU A 634 25.26 10.40 49.16
N TRP A 635 26.00 9.29 49.18
CA TRP A 635 25.86 8.20 48.22
C TRP A 635 25.88 6.86 48.94
N THR A 636 24.80 6.08 48.79
CA THR A 636 24.64 4.76 49.40
C THR A 636 24.72 3.70 48.30
N PRO A 637 25.58 2.66 48.42
CA PRO A 637 25.48 1.48 47.58
C PRO A 637 24.13 0.80 47.84
N ILE A 638 23.30 0.62 46.81
CA ILE A 638 22.02 -0.08 46.97
C ILE A 638 22.29 -1.58 46.93
N ASP A 639 22.48 -2.18 48.10
CA ASP A 639 22.27 -3.61 48.27
C ASP A 639 20.76 -3.88 48.21
N ARG A 640 20.32 -4.49 47.11
CA ARG A 640 18.94 -4.93 46.81
C ARG A 640 17.88 -3.82 46.69
N ALA A 641 17.62 -3.49 45.43
CA ALA A 641 16.38 -2.97 44.84
C ALA A 641 15.45 -2.14 45.76
N ALA A 642 15.72 -0.84 45.87
CA ALA A 642 14.67 0.16 46.00
C ALA A 642 14.26 0.60 44.59
N THR A 643 13.03 0.29 44.20
CA THR A 643 12.42 0.65 42.90
C THR A 643 12.09 2.14 42.84
N GLY A 644 12.48 2.84 41.76
CA GLY A 644 11.83 4.09 41.37
C GLY A 644 12.70 5.33 41.10
N THR A 645 14.01 5.22 40.90
CA THR A 645 14.88 6.37 40.58
C THR A 645 15.28 6.38 39.11
N SER A 646 15.15 7.53 38.42
CA SER A 646 15.71 7.74 37.08
C SER A 646 17.23 7.86 37.17
N ALA A 647 17.94 7.16 36.28
CA ALA A 647 19.40 7.20 36.25
C ALA A 647 19.88 7.36 34.80
N GLU A 648 20.78 8.31 34.57
CA GLU A 648 21.45 8.49 33.29
C GLU A 648 22.84 7.86 33.35
N VAL A 649 23.22 7.19 32.26
CA VAL A 649 24.56 6.65 32.11
C VAL A 649 25.43 7.75 31.52
N LEU A 650 26.34 8.26 32.34
CA LEU A 650 27.26 9.33 31.97
C LEU A 650 28.69 8.80 31.86
N ASN A 651 29.49 9.44 31.00
CA ASN A 651 30.94 9.21 30.96
C ASN A 651 31.63 9.90 32.16
N PRO A 652 32.97 9.75 32.34
CA PRO A 652 33.72 10.43 33.41
C PRO A 652 33.62 11.97 33.38
N ASP A 653 33.26 12.53 32.24
CA ASP A 653 33.10 13.96 31.99
C ASP A 653 31.62 14.42 32.09
N LEU A 654 30.73 13.57 32.62
CA LEU A 654 29.30 13.83 32.84
C LEU A 654 28.45 14.03 31.57
N ALA A 655 28.86 13.45 30.44
CA ALA A 655 28.08 13.48 29.18
C ALA A 655 27.27 12.18 28.95
N PRO A 656 26.05 12.24 28.37
CA PRO A 656 25.23 11.08 28.06
C PRO A 656 25.93 10.11 27.10
N VAL A 657 25.92 8.82 27.43
CA VAL A 657 26.55 7.78 26.60
C VAL A 657 25.52 7.15 25.64
N PRO A 658 25.83 6.99 24.34
CA PRO A 658 24.97 6.27 23.39
C PRO A 658 24.67 4.82 23.81
N ILE A 659 23.47 4.34 23.47
CA ILE A 659 23.00 2.99 23.78
C ILE A 659 23.94 1.93 23.16
N GLY A 660 24.40 0.96 23.96
CA GLY A 660 25.27 -0.14 23.51
C GLY A 660 26.75 -0.01 23.88
N LEU A 661 27.13 1.01 24.66
CA LEU A 661 28.47 1.20 25.20
C LEU A 661 28.52 0.95 26.72
N PRO A 662 29.63 0.42 27.28
CA PRO A 662 29.81 0.32 28.73
C PRO A 662 29.86 1.71 29.38
N GLY A 663 29.09 1.93 30.44
CA GLY A 663 29.13 3.16 31.25
C GLY A 663 28.72 2.92 32.70
N THR A 664 29.12 3.81 33.61
CA THR A 664 28.83 3.71 35.04
C THR A 664 27.54 4.44 35.36
N LEU A 665 26.66 3.82 36.14
CA LEU A 665 25.39 4.41 36.56
C LEU A 665 25.62 5.39 37.72
N TRP A 666 25.27 6.67 37.53
CA TRP A 666 25.30 7.69 38.58
C TRP A 666 23.89 8.19 38.81
N ILE A 667 23.41 8.18 40.06
CA ILE A 667 22.04 8.57 40.41
C ILE A 667 22.12 9.81 41.27
N ALA A 668 21.74 10.99 40.76
CA ALA A 668 21.62 12.20 41.55
C ALA A 668 20.18 12.36 42.09
N ASP A 669 20.04 12.60 43.39
CA ASP A 669 18.74 12.84 44.01
C ASP A 669 18.34 14.32 43.80
N GLY A 670 17.27 14.55 43.04
CA GLY A 670 16.83 15.89 42.62
C GLY A 670 15.93 16.55 43.67
N LEU A 671 16.23 17.81 44.01
CA LEU A 671 15.30 18.66 44.76
C LEU A 671 14.10 19.05 43.89
N GLY A 672 12.92 18.48 44.18
CA GLY A 672 11.69 19.30 44.26
C GLY A 672 10.45 18.96 43.43
N ALA A 673 10.37 17.86 42.67
CA ALA A 673 9.10 17.43 42.05
C ALA A 673 8.96 15.89 42.05
N PRO A 674 7.76 15.33 42.25
CA PRO A 674 7.60 13.88 42.38
C PRO A 674 7.79 13.19 41.02
N PRO A 675 8.71 12.22 40.88
CA PRO A 675 8.86 11.47 39.64
C PRO A 675 7.69 10.48 39.47
N THR A 676 7.08 10.47 38.28
CA THR A 676 6.20 9.41 37.83
C THR A 676 7.01 8.11 37.71
N ARG A 677 6.60 7.10 38.46
CA ARG A 677 7.32 5.82 38.61
C ARG A 677 7.20 4.98 37.34
N THR A 678 8.32 4.67 36.71
CA THR A 678 8.42 3.63 35.67
C THR A 678 9.43 2.59 36.12
N ALA A 679 9.04 1.32 36.18
CA ALA A 679 9.94 0.22 36.53
C ALA A 679 10.85 -0.11 35.35
N ILE A 680 12.16 -0.22 35.58
CA ILE A 680 13.12 -0.74 34.60
C ILE A 680 13.57 -2.12 35.09
N THR A 681 13.39 -3.14 34.25
CA THR A 681 14.02 -4.45 34.44
C THR A 681 15.12 -4.57 33.39
N ALA A 682 16.38 -4.72 33.82
CA ALA A 682 17.50 -4.95 32.92
C ALA A 682 18.17 -6.28 33.26
N ARG A 683 18.64 -6.99 32.24
CA ARG A 683 19.42 -8.21 32.39
C ARG A 683 20.84 -7.94 31.92
N TRP A 684 21.81 -8.40 32.70
CA TRP A 684 23.22 -8.36 32.31
C TRP A 684 23.58 -9.63 31.55
N THR A 685 24.31 -9.51 30.45
CA THR A 685 24.98 -10.65 29.83
C THR A 685 26.18 -11.07 30.69
N GLU A 686 26.65 -12.31 30.54
CA GLU A 686 27.88 -12.80 31.18
C GLU A 686 29.13 -11.96 30.83
N THR A 687 29.04 -11.13 29.78
CA THR A 687 30.09 -10.22 29.30
C THR A 687 30.00 -8.80 29.86
N GLY A 688 29.03 -8.51 30.76
CA GLY A 688 28.89 -7.19 31.38
C GLY A 688 28.27 -6.12 30.48
N VAL A 689 27.54 -6.52 29.42
CA VAL A 689 26.78 -5.61 28.56
C VAL A 689 25.34 -5.58 29.05
N LEU A 690 24.77 -4.37 29.14
CA LEU A 690 23.37 -4.16 29.49
C LEU A 690 22.50 -4.51 28.26
N GLU A 691 21.70 -5.58 28.33
CA GLU A 691 20.68 -5.84 27.31
C GLU A 691 19.62 -4.72 27.37
N ARG A 692 19.23 -4.23 26.18
CA ARG A 692 18.30 -3.12 26.02
C ARG A 692 16.99 -3.35 26.77
N ARG A 693 16.49 -2.23 27.30
CA ARG A 693 15.09 -1.90 27.65
C ARG A 693 14.06 -2.88 27.08
N ILE A 694 13.54 -3.77 27.92
CA ILE A 694 12.13 -4.16 27.82
C ILE A 694 11.40 -2.84 28.04
N ASP A 695 10.58 -2.41 27.09
CA ASP A 695 9.68 -1.30 27.36
C ASP A 695 9.05 -1.57 28.72
N ALA A 696 8.97 -0.52 29.53
CA ALA A 696 8.07 -0.51 30.65
C ALA A 696 6.83 -1.28 30.18
N ALA A 697 6.42 -2.32 30.93
CA ALA A 697 5.01 -2.64 30.93
C ALA A 697 4.36 -1.26 30.94
N ALA A 698 3.58 -0.95 29.89
CA ALA A 698 2.78 0.25 29.88
C ALA A 698 2.25 0.41 31.31
N PRO A 699 2.08 1.63 31.85
CA PRO A 699 1.24 1.73 33.03
C PRO A 699 0.08 0.78 32.75
N LEU A 700 -0.19 -0.12 33.69
CA LEU A 700 -1.53 -0.65 33.76
C LEU A 700 -2.37 0.63 33.95
N HIS A 701 -2.67 1.36 32.87
CA HIS A 701 -4.01 1.34 32.36
C HIS A 701 -4.43 -0.09 32.64
N ALA A 702 -5.13 -0.25 33.77
CA ALA A 702 -6.26 -1.11 33.71
C ALA A 702 -6.74 -0.99 32.27
N VAL A 703 -6.56 -2.06 31.48
CA VAL A 703 -7.60 -2.43 30.53
C VAL A 703 -8.83 -2.10 31.34
N PRO A 704 -9.59 -1.02 31.05
CA PRO A 704 -10.81 -0.79 31.78
C PRO A 704 -11.48 -2.14 31.69
N ALA A 705 -11.60 -2.84 32.82
CA ALA A 705 -11.91 -4.26 32.84
C ALA A 705 -13.01 -4.42 31.81
N ALA A 706 -12.73 -5.16 30.71
CA ALA A 706 -13.43 -5.00 29.42
C ALA A 706 -14.84 -4.53 29.72
N PRO A 707 -15.21 -3.26 29.40
CA PRO A 707 -16.42 -2.66 29.96
C PRO A 707 -17.50 -3.70 29.80
N ALA A 708 -18.07 -4.13 30.93
CA ALA A 708 -19.01 -5.24 30.98
C ALA A 708 -19.92 -5.11 29.75
N PRO A 709 -19.99 -6.14 28.88
CA PRO A 709 -20.28 -6.02 27.45
C PRO A 709 -21.24 -4.88 27.21
N SER A 710 -20.69 -3.73 26.79
CA SER A 710 -21.53 -2.57 26.52
C SER A 710 -22.30 -2.93 25.27
N GLY A 711 -23.58 -3.24 25.45
CA GLY A 711 -24.51 -3.36 24.34
C GLY A 711 -24.44 -2.11 23.46
N PRO A 712 -24.94 -2.21 22.22
CA PRO A 712 -24.88 -1.11 21.27
C PRO A 712 -25.41 0.18 21.90
N SER A 713 -24.61 1.24 21.82
CA SER A 713 -24.91 2.57 22.35
C SER A 713 -25.54 3.49 21.31
N SER A 714 -25.56 3.06 20.05
CA SER A 714 -26.26 3.72 18.93
C SER A 714 -26.94 2.71 18.00
N PRO A 715 -27.97 3.13 17.23
CA PRO A 715 -28.58 2.30 16.19
C PRO A 715 -27.58 1.84 15.12
N THR A 716 -26.56 2.65 14.83
CA THR A 716 -25.47 2.32 13.89
C THR A 716 -24.61 1.19 14.44
N GLU A 717 -24.31 1.18 15.75
CA GLU A 717 -23.61 0.05 16.40
C GLU A 717 -24.44 -1.23 16.38
N GLU A 718 -25.77 -1.16 16.59
CA GLU A 718 -26.67 -2.32 16.55
C GLU A 718 -26.78 -2.92 15.13
N ALA A 719 -26.88 -2.07 14.12
CA ALA A 719 -26.87 -2.47 12.72
C ALA A 719 -25.52 -3.06 12.32
N LEU A 720 -24.40 -2.49 12.78
CA LEU A 720 -23.07 -3.03 12.54
C LEU A 720 -22.83 -4.36 13.26
N LEU A 721 -23.31 -4.55 14.49
CA LEU A 721 -23.26 -5.84 15.19
C LEU A 721 -23.95 -6.94 14.39
N THR A 722 -25.15 -6.65 13.87
CA THR A 722 -25.91 -7.59 13.03
C THR A 722 -25.15 -7.87 11.73
N LEU A 723 -24.62 -6.83 11.10
CA LEU A 723 -23.90 -6.94 9.84
C LEU A 723 -22.59 -7.74 10.00
N TRP A 724 -21.80 -7.45 11.04
CA TRP A 724 -20.56 -8.16 11.34
C TRP A 724 -20.83 -9.61 11.70
N SER A 725 -21.89 -9.87 12.47
CA SER A 725 -22.29 -11.24 12.80
C SER A 725 -22.65 -12.05 11.55
N THR A 726 -23.31 -11.40 10.60
CA THR A 726 -23.67 -12.01 9.32
C THR A 726 -22.45 -12.25 8.44
N VAL A 727 -21.52 -11.30 8.36
CA VAL A 727 -20.32 -11.41 7.53
C VAL A 727 -19.32 -12.41 8.10
N LEU A 728 -19.17 -12.47 9.42
CA LEU A 728 -18.26 -13.41 10.10
C LEU A 728 -18.89 -14.79 10.33
N GLU A 729 -20.16 -14.97 9.97
CA GLU A 729 -20.94 -16.20 10.19
C GLU A 729 -20.90 -16.68 11.66
N ARG A 730 -20.88 -15.73 12.61
CA ARG A 730 -20.88 -15.99 14.06
C ARG A 730 -21.47 -14.82 14.83
N PRO A 731 -22.09 -15.04 16.00
CA PRO A 731 -22.62 -13.94 16.80
C PRO A 731 -21.48 -13.05 17.33
N VAL A 732 -21.55 -11.75 17.03
CA VAL A 732 -20.70 -10.71 17.60
C VAL A 732 -21.53 -9.93 18.61
N THR A 733 -21.03 -9.83 19.84
CA THR A 733 -21.73 -9.17 20.95
C THR A 733 -20.93 -8.06 21.62
N ASP A 734 -19.66 -7.91 21.24
CA ASP A 734 -18.73 -6.94 21.81
C ASP A 734 -18.43 -5.85 20.77
N THR A 735 -18.82 -4.61 21.07
CA THR A 735 -18.61 -3.46 20.18
C THR A 735 -17.17 -2.94 20.21
N GLY A 736 -16.37 -3.33 21.20
CA GLY A 736 -14.97 -2.96 21.37
C GLY A 736 -13.96 -3.95 20.76
N ALA A 737 -14.42 -5.11 20.29
CA ALA A 737 -13.57 -6.10 19.63
C ALA A 737 -13.26 -5.70 18.17
N SER A 738 -12.02 -5.93 17.74
CA SER A 738 -11.62 -5.62 16.36
C SER A 738 -12.15 -6.66 15.37
N PHE A 739 -12.47 -6.24 14.14
CA PHE A 739 -12.96 -7.13 13.07
C PHE A 739 -12.04 -8.32 12.84
N PHE A 740 -10.72 -8.09 12.86
CA PHE A 740 -9.72 -9.13 12.60
C PHE A 740 -9.51 -10.07 13.80
N GLU A 741 -9.68 -9.56 15.03
CA GLU A 741 -9.61 -10.39 16.25
C GLU A 741 -10.79 -11.37 16.33
N LEU A 742 -11.94 -11.00 15.78
CA LEU A 742 -13.12 -11.83 15.71
C LEU A 742 -13.04 -12.94 14.64
N GLY A 743 -11.93 -13.01 13.89
CA GLY A 743 -11.71 -13.96 12.79
C GLY A 743 -12.01 -13.40 11.41
N GLY A 744 -12.25 -12.09 11.30
CA GLY A 744 -12.36 -11.40 10.02
C GLY A 744 -11.04 -11.39 9.27
N HIS A 745 -11.12 -11.42 7.94
CA HIS A 745 -9.96 -11.37 7.06
C HIS A 745 -10.20 -10.42 5.89
N SER A 746 -9.16 -10.15 5.08
CA SER A 746 -9.14 -9.13 4.03
C SER A 746 -10.34 -9.20 3.08
N PHE A 747 -10.80 -10.40 2.70
CA PHE A 747 -11.96 -10.58 1.84
C PHE A 747 -13.28 -10.24 2.54
N LEU A 748 -13.49 -10.73 3.76
CA LEU A 748 -14.67 -10.40 4.57
C LEU A 748 -14.71 -8.91 4.92
N ALA A 749 -13.55 -8.27 5.09
CA ALA A 749 -13.45 -6.83 5.32
C ALA A 749 -14.02 -6.03 4.14
N VAL A 750 -13.73 -6.43 2.89
CA VAL A 750 -14.30 -5.74 1.73
C VAL A 750 -15.79 -6.03 1.56
N GLN A 751 -16.22 -7.28 1.79
CA GLN A 751 -17.65 -7.61 1.80
C GLN A 751 -18.40 -6.79 2.85
N LEU A 752 -17.81 -6.66 4.05
CA LEU A 752 -18.32 -5.83 5.11
C LEU A 752 -18.42 -4.38 4.65
N MET A 753 -17.37 -3.80 4.08
CA MET A 753 -17.38 -2.41 3.61
C MET A 753 -18.39 -2.16 2.48
N ALA A 754 -18.54 -3.10 1.54
CA ALA A 754 -19.55 -3.02 0.48
C ALA A 754 -20.98 -3.08 1.05
N ARG A 755 -21.21 -3.94 2.05
CA ARG A 755 -22.51 -4.00 2.73
C ARG A 755 -22.74 -2.81 3.65
N VAL A 756 -21.70 -2.24 4.24
CA VAL A 756 -21.77 -0.96 4.97
C VAL A 756 -22.18 0.16 4.02
N GLU A 757 -21.57 0.26 2.84
CA GLU A 757 -21.96 1.22 1.81
C GLU A 757 -23.42 1.02 1.37
N SER A 758 -23.83 -0.22 1.13
CA SER A 758 -25.21 -0.54 0.77
C SER A 758 -26.23 -0.25 1.88
N LEU A 759 -25.86 -0.48 3.14
CA LEU A 759 -26.78 -0.38 4.29
C LEU A 759 -26.89 1.05 4.82
N PHE A 760 -25.78 1.80 4.83
CA PHE A 760 -25.71 3.13 5.42
C PHE A 760 -25.56 4.25 4.38
N GLY A 761 -25.49 3.93 3.09
CA GLY A 761 -25.36 4.91 2.00
C GLY A 761 -24.03 5.65 1.97
N CYS A 762 -23.08 5.30 2.86
CA CYS A 762 -21.78 5.95 2.95
C CYS A 762 -20.66 4.96 2.66
N ARG A 763 -19.75 5.33 1.76
CA ARG A 763 -18.55 4.55 1.50
C ARG A 763 -17.53 4.83 2.59
N LEU A 764 -17.02 3.82 3.29
CA LEU A 764 -15.88 3.94 4.20
C LEU A 764 -14.59 3.47 3.50
N PRO A 765 -13.43 4.10 3.73
CA PRO A 765 -12.17 3.54 3.27
C PRO A 765 -11.89 2.27 4.06
N LEU A 766 -11.55 1.21 3.33
CA LEU A 766 -11.20 -0.09 3.90
C LEU A 766 -10.08 0.01 4.95
N ALA A 767 -9.15 0.96 4.77
CA ALA A 767 -8.07 1.26 5.72
C ALA A 767 -8.57 1.59 7.13
N SER A 768 -9.81 2.07 7.29
CA SER A 768 -10.40 2.37 8.60
C SER A 768 -10.56 1.14 9.50
N LEU A 769 -10.71 -0.06 8.92
CA LEU A 769 -10.71 -1.31 9.70
C LEU A 769 -9.31 -1.62 10.25
N PHE A 770 -8.25 -1.11 9.63
CA PHE A 770 -6.86 -1.37 10.02
C PHE A 770 -6.30 -0.36 11.03
N THR A 771 -6.88 0.84 11.12
CA THR A 771 -6.43 1.93 12.02
C THR A 771 -7.27 2.06 13.30
N GLY A 772 -8.13 1.08 13.60
CA GLY A 772 -9.11 1.14 14.69
C GLY A 772 -10.44 0.51 14.30
N GLY A 773 -10.40 -0.73 13.81
CA GLY A 773 -11.56 -1.43 13.27
C GLY A 773 -12.40 -2.12 14.33
N THR A 774 -12.96 -1.37 15.28
CA THR A 774 -14.02 -1.85 16.19
C THR A 774 -15.39 -1.41 15.68
N ILE A 775 -16.47 -2.06 16.12
CA ILE A 775 -17.84 -1.67 15.73
C ILE A 775 -18.14 -0.24 16.16
N ALA A 776 -17.76 0.14 17.38
CA ALA A 776 -17.98 1.50 17.90
C ALA A 776 -17.26 2.57 17.05
N GLN A 777 -16.01 2.29 16.66
CA GLN A 777 -15.22 3.21 15.84
C GLN A 777 -15.73 3.30 14.39
N GLN A 778 -16.19 2.19 13.82
CA GLN A 778 -16.82 2.18 12.49
C GLN A 778 -18.17 2.89 12.51
N ALA A 779 -19.00 2.68 13.54
CA ALA A 779 -20.24 3.41 13.75
C ALA A 779 -19.98 4.92 13.78
N ALA A 780 -18.99 5.37 14.56
CA ALA A 780 -18.62 6.77 14.64
C ALA A 780 -18.10 7.37 13.32
N LEU A 781 -17.57 6.57 12.40
CA LEU A 781 -17.16 7.02 11.05
C LEU A 781 -18.35 7.07 10.08
N ILE A 782 -19.26 6.10 10.18
CA ILE A 782 -20.52 6.07 9.42
C ILE A 782 -21.37 7.26 9.83
N ASP A 783 -21.58 7.47 11.13
CA ASP A 783 -22.36 8.58 11.65
C ASP A 783 -21.78 9.94 11.21
N ARG A 784 -20.45 10.05 11.13
CA ARG A 784 -19.76 11.23 10.58
C ARG A 784 -19.93 11.40 9.06
N ARG A 785 -20.12 10.33 8.29
CA ARG A 785 -20.21 10.37 6.81
C ARG A 785 -21.62 10.31 6.26
N SER A 786 -22.56 9.67 6.93
CA SER A 786 -23.99 9.81 6.69
C SER A 786 -24.46 11.25 6.94
N ALA A 787 -23.72 12.02 7.73
CA ALA A 787 -23.84 13.47 7.80
C ALA A 787 -23.27 14.23 6.57
N ALA A 788 -22.70 13.54 5.57
CA ALA A 788 -21.90 14.14 4.49
C ALA A 788 -22.22 13.67 3.05
N SER A 789 -23.35 13.01 2.74
CA SER A 789 -23.64 12.51 1.38
C SER A 789 -24.62 13.36 0.55
N GLY A 790 -24.08 14.23 -0.32
CA GLY A 790 -24.39 14.24 -1.76
C GLY A 790 -25.65 14.93 -2.30
N SER A 791 -26.82 14.81 -1.67
CA SER A 791 -28.02 15.63 -1.98
C SER A 791 -28.30 16.68 -0.89
N ASP A 792 -27.63 16.48 0.25
CA ASP A 792 -27.78 17.15 1.55
C ASP A 792 -26.80 18.31 1.79
N GLU A 793 -26.09 18.83 0.77
CA GLU A 793 -25.08 19.89 1.03
C GLU A 793 -25.69 21.13 1.69
N VAL A 794 -26.99 21.36 1.56
CA VAL A 794 -27.67 22.46 2.26
C VAL A 794 -28.54 21.99 3.43
N LEU A 795 -28.85 20.71 3.58
CA LEU A 795 -29.77 20.21 4.59
C LEU A 795 -29.02 19.34 5.62
N VAL A 796 -29.04 19.76 6.87
CA VAL A 796 -28.38 19.05 7.98
C VAL A 796 -29.43 18.64 8.99
N MET A 797 -29.67 17.35 9.15
CA MET A 797 -30.59 16.85 10.17
C MET A 797 -29.98 17.00 11.56
N LEU A 798 -30.48 17.94 12.36
CA LEU A 798 -30.04 18.17 13.73
C LEU A 798 -30.78 17.26 14.72
N ARG A 799 -32.01 16.85 14.38
CA ARG A 799 -32.78 15.85 15.12
C ARG A 799 -33.77 15.13 14.20
N ALA A 800 -33.78 13.79 14.28
CA ALA A 800 -34.57 12.90 13.43
C ALA A 800 -36.09 13.08 13.58
N SER A 801 -36.82 12.50 12.61
CA SER A 801 -38.23 12.74 12.29
C SER A 801 -39.18 12.62 13.48
N GLY A 802 -39.80 13.74 13.82
CA GLY A 802 -40.95 13.83 14.72
C GLY A 802 -42.26 13.92 13.92
N ASP A 803 -43.38 13.58 14.56
CA ASP A 803 -44.71 13.53 13.96
C ASP A 803 -45.46 14.87 13.94
N ARG A 804 -44.92 15.92 14.59
CA ARG A 804 -45.61 17.23 14.73
C ARG A 804 -45.34 18.23 13.62
N GLY A 805 -44.31 18.01 12.81
CA GLY A 805 -43.84 18.96 11.79
C GLY A 805 -42.33 19.16 11.84
N THR A 806 -41.85 20.21 11.18
CA THR A 806 -40.41 20.47 11.01
C THR A 806 -40.03 21.90 11.37
N ILE A 807 -39.07 22.04 12.29
CA ILE A 807 -38.38 23.29 12.60
C ILE A 807 -37.19 23.43 11.65
N LEU A 808 -37.16 24.53 10.89
CA LEU A 808 -36.14 24.82 9.89
C LEU A 808 -35.20 25.92 10.40
N LEU A 809 -33.90 25.63 10.53
CA LEU A 809 -32.89 26.52 11.09
C LEU A 809 -31.91 26.98 10.01
N PRO A 810 -32.23 28.04 9.23
CA PRO A 810 -31.32 28.56 8.22
C PRO A 810 -30.07 29.20 8.82
N HIS A 811 -28.93 29.00 8.15
CA HIS A 811 -27.62 29.45 8.58
C HIS A 811 -27.53 30.95 8.87
N GLU A 812 -26.56 31.32 9.70
CA GLU A 812 -26.17 32.72 9.92
C GLU A 812 -25.16 33.20 8.84
N ILE A 813 -24.64 34.42 8.96
CA ILE A 813 -23.82 35.07 7.93
C ILE A 813 -22.58 34.27 7.51
N SER A 814 -22.01 33.41 8.38
CA SER A 814 -20.90 32.52 8.03
C SER A 814 -21.25 31.40 7.05
N GLY A 815 -22.54 31.05 6.94
CA GLY A 815 -23.02 29.93 6.13
C GLY A 815 -23.25 28.63 6.89
N HIS A 816 -22.77 28.51 8.13
CA HIS A 816 -22.97 27.30 8.94
C HIS A 816 -24.21 27.37 9.85
N VAL A 817 -24.69 26.19 10.26
CA VAL A 817 -25.81 26.01 11.22
C VAL A 817 -25.33 25.66 12.63
N LEU A 818 -24.01 25.71 12.89
CA LEU A 818 -23.39 25.27 14.14
C LEU A 818 -23.88 26.08 15.36
N CYS A 819 -24.23 27.36 15.17
CA CYS A 819 -24.79 28.21 16.22
C CYS A 819 -26.11 27.66 16.82
N TYR A 820 -26.81 26.78 16.09
CA TYR A 820 -28.06 26.18 16.56
C TYR A 820 -27.87 24.86 17.30
N GLN A 821 -26.64 24.34 17.43
CA GLN A 821 -26.42 23.03 18.03
C GLN A 821 -26.97 22.97 19.46
N ALA A 822 -26.63 23.97 20.29
CA ALA A 822 -27.16 24.07 21.65
C ALA A 822 -28.69 24.26 21.65
N LEU A 823 -29.22 25.11 20.78
CA LEU A 823 -30.67 25.35 20.67
C LEU A 823 -31.44 24.07 20.34
N SER A 824 -30.96 23.32 19.35
CA SER A 824 -31.61 22.09 18.85
C SER A 824 -31.79 21.03 19.94
N ALA A 825 -30.86 20.96 20.90
CA ALA A 825 -30.92 20.02 22.03
C ALA A 825 -32.06 20.33 23.01
N HIS A 826 -32.53 21.57 23.06
CA HIS A 826 -33.55 22.03 24.01
C HIS A 826 -34.94 22.26 23.38
N LEU A 827 -35.08 22.16 22.05
CA LEU A 827 -36.37 22.27 21.36
C LEU A 827 -37.28 21.07 21.69
N ALA A 828 -38.60 21.26 21.61
CA ALA A 828 -39.60 20.31 22.06
C ALA A 828 -39.52 18.95 21.33
N ALA A 829 -39.63 17.84 22.07
CA ALA A 829 -39.70 16.50 21.51
C ALA A 829 -40.93 16.34 20.59
N GLY A 830 -40.81 15.48 19.55
CA GLY A 830 -41.86 15.27 18.54
C GLY A 830 -41.80 16.22 17.34
N TRP A 831 -40.91 17.21 17.35
CA TRP A 831 -40.59 18.03 16.16
C TRP A 831 -39.30 17.55 15.49
N THR A 832 -39.35 17.41 14.17
CA THR A 832 -38.17 17.28 13.31
C THR A 832 -37.37 18.58 13.36
N VAL A 833 -36.05 18.53 13.50
CA VAL A 833 -35.21 19.74 13.51
C VAL A 833 -34.17 19.62 12.40
N ALA A 834 -34.25 20.50 11.41
CA ALA A 834 -33.36 20.51 10.27
C ALA A 834 -32.66 21.87 10.14
N GLY A 835 -31.34 21.85 10.11
CA GLY A 835 -30.51 22.99 9.76
C GLY A 835 -30.41 23.15 8.24
N LEU A 836 -30.38 24.40 7.78
CA LEU A 836 -30.16 24.73 6.37
C LEU A 836 -28.84 25.47 6.21
N GLN A 837 -27.78 24.76 5.83
CA GLN A 837 -26.44 25.32 5.63
C GLN A 837 -26.27 25.89 4.22
N ALA A 838 -25.33 26.83 4.08
CA ALA A 838 -25.06 27.47 2.81
C ALA A 838 -24.40 26.51 1.82
N ARG A 839 -24.82 26.59 0.56
CA ARG A 839 -24.15 25.95 -0.57
C ARG A 839 -22.77 26.57 -0.80
N GLY A 840 -21.76 25.75 -1.06
CA GLY A 840 -20.42 26.18 -1.47
C GLY A 840 -19.41 26.30 -0.32
N LEU A 841 -19.75 25.82 0.88
CA LEU A 841 -18.84 25.81 2.03
C LEU A 841 -17.61 24.93 1.83
N ASP A 842 -17.71 23.90 0.99
CA ASP A 842 -16.61 23.02 0.61
C ASP A 842 -15.85 23.50 -0.65
N ASN A 843 -16.23 24.65 -1.20
CA ASN A 843 -15.69 25.25 -2.41
C ASN A 843 -15.84 24.38 -3.68
N THR A 844 -16.74 23.40 -3.67
CA THR A 844 -17.02 22.55 -4.84
C THR A 844 -18.04 23.19 -5.78
N ARG A 845 -18.86 24.12 -5.26
CA ARG A 845 -19.89 24.85 -6.01
C ARG A 845 -19.88 26.34 -5.64
N PRO A 846 -20.25 27.23 -6.58
CA PRO A 846 -20.38 28.65 -6.25
C PRO A 846 -21.53 28.86 -5.24
N PRO A 847 -21.34 29.75 -4.25
CA PRO A 847 -22.41 30.13 -3.33
C PRO A 847 -23.48 30.95 -4.05
N LEU A 848 -24.68 30.94 -3.48
CA LEU A 848 -25.79 31.80 -3.92
C LEU A 848 -25.63 33.18 -3.25
N ASP A 849 -25.99 34.25 -3.96
CA ASP A 849 -25.81 35.64 -3.49
C ASP A 849 -27.12 36.45 -3.46
N ARG A 850 -28.27 35.78 -3.64
CA ARG A 850 -29.62 36.36 -3.50
C ARG A 850 -30.46 35.52 -2.55
N LEU A 851 -31.17 36.19 -1.65
CA LEU A 851 -32.02 35.51 -0.66
C LEU A 851 -33.14 34.67 -1.30
N ALA A 852 -33.75 35.14 -2.38
CA ALA A 852 -34.78 34.37 -3.10
C ALA A 852 -34.22 33.06 -3.69
N ASP A 853 -33.00 33.10 -4.24
CA ASP A 853 -32.34 31.91 -4.80
C ASP A 853 -31.95 30.92 -3.70
N MET A 854 -31.48 31.44 -2.54
CA MET A 854 -31.21 30.63 -1.35
C MET A 854 -32.48 29.96 -0.82
N ALA A 855 -33.56 30.73 -0.64
CA ALA A 855 -34.84 30.23 -0.15
C ALA A 855 -35.44 29.15 -1.07
N ALA A 856 -35.38 29.35 -2.38
CA ALA A 856 -35.79 28.34 -3.36
C ALA A 856 -34.95 27.06 -3.23
N CYS A 857 -33.62 27.19 -3.13
CA CYS A 857 -32.71 26.06 -2.95
C CYS A 857 -33.01 25.28 -1.65
N TYR A 858 -33.34 25.98 -0.56
CA TYR A 858 -33.66 25.35 0.72
C TYR A 858 -35.04 24.69 0.71
N ALA A 859 -36.05 25.32 0.09
CA ALA A 859 -37.35 24.73 -0.10
C ALA A 859 -37.29 23.48 -1.00
N ASP A 860 -36.44 23.48 -2.03
CA ASP A 860 -36.17 22.30 -2.86
C ASP A 860 -35.59 21.16 -2.01
N ALA A 861 -34.61 21.44 -1.15
CA ALA A 861 -34.00 20.45 -0.27
C ALA A 861 -35.00 19.87 0.74
N VAL A 862 -35.80 20.73 1.39
CA VAL A 862 -36.87 20.31 2.32
C VAL A 862 -37.90 19.43 1.62
N THR A 863 -38.29 19.77 0.40
CA THR A 863 -39.26 18.99 -0.40
C THR A 863 -38.67 17.66 -0.85
N ALA A 864 -37.42 17.66 -1.34
CA ALA A 864 -36.73 16.46 -1.78
C ALA A 864 -36.50 15.45 -0.64
N ALA A 865 -36.21 15.95 0.57
CA ALA A 865 -36.07 15.13 1.76
C ALA A 865 -37.41 14.64 2.34
N GLY A 866 -38.55 15.11 1.82
CA GLY A 866 -39.88 14.69 2.26
C GLY A 866 -40.17 15.05 3.73
N LEU A 867 -39.66 16.19 4.20
CA LEU A 867 -39.83 16.59 5.60
C LEU A 867 -41.31 16.92 5.92
N PRO A 868 -41.85 16.48 7.08
CA PRO A 868 -43.26 16.67 7.40
C PRO A 868 -43.56 18.14 7.76
N GLY A 869 -44.66 18.66 7.23
CA GLY A 869 -45.26 19.92 7.68
C GLY A 869 -46.21 19.74 8.87
N PRO A 870 -46.61 20.82 9.57
CA PRO A 870 -46.29 22.21 9.25
C PRO A 870 -44.83 22.60 9.52
N PHE A 871 -44.35 23.61 8.81
CA PHE A 871 -42.98 24.13 8.91
C PHE A 871 -42.91 25.33 9.85
N VAL A 872 -41.83 25.43 10.62
CA VAL A 872 -41.51 26.55 11.51
C VAL A 872 -40.09 27.04 11.22
N PRO A 873 -39.91 28.04 10.35
CA PRO A 873 -38.61 28.67 10.13
C PRO A 873 -38.18 29.50 11.36
N VAL A 874 -36.99 29.22 11.89
CA VAL A 874 -36.40 29.91 13.04
C VAL A 874 -35.00 30.40 12.67
N GLY A 875 -34.84 31.71 12.50
CA GLY A 875 -33.61 32.33 12.00
C GLY A 875 -32.92 33.25 12.99
N TYR A 876 -31.64 33.05 13.23
CA TYR A 876 -30.77 33.91 14.03
C TYR A 876 -29.88 34.79 13.15
N SER A 877 -29.75 36.07 13.50
CA SER A 877 -28.92 37.04 12.77
C SER A 877 -29.32 37.12 11.29
N PHE A 878 -28.39 36.96 10.34
CA PHE A 878 -28.70 36.84 8.91
C PHE A 878 -29.73 35.75 8.59
N GLY A 879 -29.75 34.67 9.37
CA GLY A 879 -30.74 33.60 9.25
C GLY A 879 -32.18 34.09 9.43
N ALA A 880 -32.42 35.22 10.11
CA ALA A 880 -33.75 35.82 10.23
C ALA A 880 -34.31 36.28 8.87
N SER A 881 -33.48 36.91 8.04
CA SER A 881 -33.87 37.30 6.68
C SER A 881 -34.17 36.07 5.82
N LEU A 882 -33.36 35.01 5.97
CA LEU A 882 -33.59 33.73 5.29
C LEU A 882 -34.87 33.03 5.77
N ALA A 883 -35.16 33.03 7.07
CA ALA A 883 -36.35 32.40 7.63
C ALA A 883 -37.63 33.06 7.10
N ALA A 884 -37.64 34.40 6.98
CA ALA A 884 -38.76 35.13 6.43
C ALA A 884 -38.97 34.85 4.92
N GLU A 885 -37.90 34.88 4.13
CA GLU A 885 -37.97 34.60 2.68
C GLU A 885 -38.33 33.12 2.40
N LEU A 886 -37.76 32.20 3.18
CA LEU A 886 -38.08 30.77 3.12
C LEU A 886 -39.54 30.50 3.46
N ALA A 887 -40.10 31.19 4.47
CA ALA A 887 -41.51 31.06 4.80
C ALA A 887 -42.40 31.46 3.60
N ALA A 888 -42.10 32.59 2.95
CA ALA A 888 -42.84 33.02 1.78
C ALA A 888 -42.69 32.06 0.58
N GLU A 889 -41.50 31.49 0.38
CA GLU A 889 -41.28 30.46 -0.64
C GLU A 889 -42.06 29.17 -0.35
N LEU A 890 -42.07 28.69 0.89
CA LEU A 890 -42.85 27.51 1.31
C LEU A 890 -44.35 27.74 1.13
N GLU A 891 -44.87 28.89 1.56
CA GLU A 891 -46.27 29.28 1.35
C GLU A 891 -46.63 29.35 -0.14
N ARG A 892 -45.76 29.93 -0.98
CA ARG A 892 -45.94 29.95 -2.45
C ARG A 892 -46.02 28.56 -3.07
N ARG A 893 -45.36 27.57 -2.46
CA ARG A 893 -45.41 26.15 -2.86
C ARG A 893 -46.58 25.38 -2.27
N GLY A 894 -47.43 26.02 -1.47
CA GLY A 894 -48.56 25.38 -0.79
C GLY A 894 -48.16 24.52 0.40
N LEU A 895 -46.95 24.71 0.94
CA LEU A 895 -46.47 24.03 2.14
C LEU A 895 -46.85 24.85 3.38
N PRO A 896 -47.54 24.26 4.37
CA PRO A 896 -48.07 25.03 5.50
C PRO A 896 -46.95 25.51 6.42
N VAL A 897 -46.90 26.82 6.66
CA VAL A 897 -46.02 27.47 7.64
C VAL A 897 -46.83 27.87 8.86
N ALA A 898 -46.48 27.37 10.04
CA ALA A 898 -47.26 27.62 11.26
C ALA A 898 -46.93 28.97 11.91
N THR A 899 -45.65 29.30 12.01
CA THR A 899 -45.14 30.56 12.58
C THR A 899 -43.72 30.79 12.11
N ILE A 900 -43.27 32.04 12.12
CA ILE A 900 -41.91 32.46 11.78
C ILE A 900 -41.26 33.00 13.06
N CYS A 901 -40.04 32.58 13.35
CA CYS A 901 -39.28 33.07 14.50
C CYS A 901 -37.99 33.73 14.03
N VAL A 902 -37.74 34.96 14.50
CA VAL A 902 -36.52 35.70 14.20
C VAL A 902 -35.82 36.09 15.50
N ILE A 903 -34.51 35.90 15.54
CA ILE A 903 -33.70 36.04 16.75
C ILE A 903 -32.64 37.11 16.49
N ASP A 904 -32.75 38.22 17.22
CA ASP A 904 -31.81 39.33 17.33
C ASP A 904 -31.37 39.95 15.97
N ALA A 905 -32.34 40.25 15.11
CA ALA A 905 -32.11 40.80 13.78
C ALA A 905 -33.13 41.88 13.39
N LEU A 906 -32.70 42.86 12.59
CA LEU A 906 -33.57 43.87 12.00
C LEU A 906 -34.21 43.35 10.71
N ALA A 907 -35.39 43.89 10.37
CA ALA A 907 -36.05 43.60 9.10
C ALA A 907 -35.26 44.14 7.89
N ASP A 908 -34.56 45.26 8.04
CA ASP A 908 -33.59 45.76 7.05
C ASP A 908 -32.19 45.77 7.68
N PRO A 909 -31.32 44.79 7.35
CA PRO A 909 -30.00 44.69 7.94
C PRO A 909 -28.98 45.63 7.27
N LYS A 910 -29.30 46.30 6.16
CA LYS A 910 -28.33 47.02 5.30
C LYS A 910 -27.56 48.10 6.06
N ALA A 911 -28.28 48.99 6.73
CA ALA A 911 -27.68 50.07 7.50
C ALA A 911 -26.86 49.56 8.70
N PHE A 912 -27.28 48.44 9.28
CA PHE A 912 -26.59 47.82 10.41
C PHE A 912 -25.28 47.14 9.97
N ILE A 913 -25.32 46.35 8.89
CA ILE A 913 -24.15 45.67 8.32
C ILE A 913 -23.09 46.69 7.90
N ALA A 914 -23.50 47.78 7.23
CA ALA A 914 -22.58 48.84 6.82
C ALA A 914 -21.84 49.51 8.00
N GLY A 915 -22.45 49.53 9.19
CA GLY A 915 -21.85 50.11 10.39
C GLY A 915 -21.00 49.15 11.23
N VAL A 916 -21.09 47.84 10.99
CA VAL A 916 -20.49 46.79 11.86
C VAL A 916 -19.47 45.93 11.11
N VAL A 917 -19.69 45.64 9.82
CA VAL A 917 -18.78 44.84 9.00
C VAL A 917 -17.75 45.76 8.32
N PRO A 918 -16.44 45.54 8.52
CA PRO A 918 -15.42 46.35 7.85
C PRO A 918 -15.53 46.32 6.32
N SER A 919 -15.12 47.41 5.67
CA SER A 919 -15.11 47.50 4.21
C SER A 919 -13.90 46.80 3.57
N ASP A 920 -12.80 46.62 4.31
CA ASP A 920 -11.57 45.99 3.83
C ASP A 920 -11.60 44.45 3.95
N ASP A 921 -10.97 43.76 3.00
CA ASP A 921 -10.98 42.29 2.91
C ASP A 921 -10.44 41.59 4.16
N ALA A 922 -9.43 42.14 4.83
CA ALA A 922 -8.87 41.56 6.05
C ALA A 922 -9.84 41.71 7.22
N GLY A 923 -10.47 42.89 7.35
CA GLY A 923 -11.52 43.11 8.34
C GLY A 923 -12.75 42.22 8.12
N ARG A 924 -13.14 41.97 6.87
CA ARG A 924 -14.22 41.04 6.50
C ARG A 924 -13.87 39.59 6.86
N LEU A 925 -12.66 39.15 6.53
CA LEU A 925 -12.19 37.82 6.90
C LEU A 925 -12.17 37.65 8.43
N LEU A 926 -11.70 38.65 9.17
CA LEU A 926 -11.72 38.60 10.63
C LEU A 926 -13.14 38.54 11.18
N TYR A 927 -14.07 39.28 10.59
CA TYR A 927 -15.47 39.24 11.00
C TYR A 927 -16.07 37.84 10.82
N MET A 928 -15.83 37.21 9.66
CA MET A 928 -16.22 35.82 9.40
C MET A 928 -15.59 34.86 10.42
N VAL A 929 -14.28 34.99 10.68
CA VAL A 929 -13.57 34.17 11.68
C VAL A 929 -14.21 34.30 13.06
N ARG A 930 -14.53 35.53 13.50
CA ARG A 930 -15.21 35.77 14.78
C ARG A 930 -16.60 35.16 14.85
N ALA A 931 -17.34 35.17 13.75
CA ALA A 931 -18.63 34.49 13.67
C ALA A 931 -18.46 32.97 13.89
N VAL A 932 -17.46 32.37 13.27
CA VAL A 932 -17.13 30.95 13.48
C VAL A 932 -16.66 30.68 14.91
N GLU A 933 -15.71 31.46 15.44
CA GLU A 933 -15.22 31.41 16.83
C GLU A 933 -16.37 31.43 17.84
N HIS A 934 -17.33 32.34 17.63
CA HIS A 934 -18.52 32.41 18.46
C HIS A 934 -19.39 31.16 18.32
N SER A 935 -19.66 30.69 17.11
CA SER A 935 -20.54 29.54 16.87
C SER A 935 -20.00 28.23 17.46
N VAL A 936 -18.67 28.02 17.48
CA VAL A 936 -18.07 26.76 17.97
C VAL A 936 -17.35 26.88 19.32
N GLY A 937 -17.25 28.09 19.88
CA GLY A 937 -16.68 28.32 21.21
C GLY A 937 -15.15 28.22 21.27
N ILE A 938 -14.46 28.73 20.26
CA ILE A 938 -12.98 28.75 20.18
C ILE A 938 -12.43 30.17 20.06
N ASP A 939 -11.12 30.31 20.26
CA ASP A 939 -10.36 31.54 20.00
C ASP A 939 -9.14 31.18 19.14
N LEU A 940 -9.06 31.74 17.93
CA LEU A 940 -7.95 31.50 16.99
C LEU A 940 -6.79 32.48 17.20
N GLY A 941 -6.96 33.51 18.04
CA GLY A 941 -5.95 34.51 18.33
C GLY A 941 -5.59 35.37 17.11
N LEU A 942 -6.55 35.62 16.21
CA LEU A 942 -6.36 36.45 15.03
C LEU A 942 -6.82 37.89 15.29
N ASP A 943 -6.03 38.86 14.83
CA ASP A 943 -6.37 40.27 14.90
C ASP A 943 -6.29 40.96 13.52
N ALA A 944 -6.98 42.10 13.41
CA ALA A 944 -7.12 42.82 12.14
C ALA A 944 -5.78 43.41 11.66
N GLY A 945 -4.89 43.79 12.58
CA GLY A 945 -3.58 44.33 12.24
C GLY A 945 -2.71 43.27 11.59
N THR A 946 -2.68 42.06 12.15
CA THR A 946 -1.96 40.90 11.60
C THR A 946 -2.48 40.52 10.22
N LEU A 947 -3.80 40.36 10.05
CA LEU A 947 -4.36 39.94 8.76
C LEU A 947 -4.10 40.96 7.64
N ARG A 948 -4.09 42.26 7.95
CA ARG A 948 -3.81 43.32 6.96
C ARG A 948 -2.39 43.29 6.40
N GLN A 949 -1.43 42.65 7.09
CA GLN A 949 -0.04 42.54 6.63
C GLN A 949 0.15 41.51 5.51
N PHE A 950 -0.80 40.59 5.34
CA PHE A 950 -0.68 39.47 4.40
C PHE A 950 -1.55 39.66 3.15
N GLY A 951 -1.19 39.03 2.03
CA GLY A 951 -2.00 38.96 0.81
C GLY A 951 -3.15 37.95 0.94
N HIS A 952 -4.07 37.94 -0.04
CA HIS A 952 -5.30 37.11 -0.01
C HIS A 952 -5.03 35.62 0.27
N GLU A 953 -4.17 34.98 -0.53
CA GLU A 953 -3.84 33.55 -0.38
C GLU A 953 -3.23 33.23 0.99
N THR A 954 -2.30 34.06 1.45
CA THR A 954 -1.61 33.87 2.74
C THR A 954 -2.55 34.05 3.94
N ARG A 955 -3.57 34.92 3.82
CA ARG A 955 -4.60 35.05 4.86
C ARG A 955 -5.44 33.78 4.97
N ILE A 956 -5.80 33.16 3.83
CA ILE A 956 -6.52 31.87 3.80
C ILE A 956 -5.66 30.79 4.45
N ASP A 957 -4.37 30.73 4.10
CA ASP A 957 -3.43 29.77 4.69
C ASP A 957 -3.30 29.93 6.21
N LEU A 958 -3.23 31.18 6.68
CA LEU A 958 -3.13 31.49 8.11
C LEU A 958 -4.40 31.07 8.86
N VAL A 959 -5.58 31.38 8.32
CA VAL A 959 -6.86 30.97 8.92
C VAL A 959 -6.99 29.45 8.90
N HIS A 960 -6.66 28.79 7.79
CA HIS A 960 -6.62 27.32 7.67
C HIS A 960 -5.69 26.69 8.72
N GLN A 961 -4.48 27.21 8.88
CA GLN A 961 -3.55 26.70 9.89
C GLN A 961 -4.12 26.83 11.31
N ARG A 962 -4.74 27.97 11.64
CA ARG A 962 -5.31 28.22 12.97
C ARG A 962 -6.54 27.36 13.24
N LEU A 963 -7.44 27.22 12.27
CA LEU A 963 -8.62 26.36 12.37
C LEU A 963 -8.21 24.89 12.53
N THR A 964 -7.24 24.41 11.74
CA THR A 964 -6.70 23.05 11.86
C THR A 964 -6.06 22.82 13.23
N ALA A 965 -5.32 23.79 13.76
CA ALA A 965 -4.70 23.70 15.08
C ALA A 965 -5.73 23.70 16.23
N SER A 966 -6.89 24.34 16.06
CA SER A 966 -7.94 24.40 17.08
C SER A 966 -8.66 23.06 17.28
N GLY A 967 -8.64 22.17 16.28
CA GLY A 967 -9.37 20.89 16.30
C GLY A 967 -10.91 21.03 16.33
N ALA A 968 -11.45 22.24 16.21
CA ALA A 968 -12.86 22.56 16.46
C ALA A 968 -13.84 21.84 15.52
N PHE A 969 -13.38 21.41 14.34
CA PHE A 969 -14.18 20.70 13.34
C PHE A 969 -14.02 19.18 13.39
N GLY A 970 -13.39 18.62 14.44
CA GLY A 970 -13.30 17.16 14.64
C GLY A 970 -12.50 16.40 13.58
N GLY A 971 -11.72 17.11 12.73
CA GLY A 971 -10.91 16.60 11.62
C GLY A 971 -10.07 17.74 10.99
N ALA A 972 -9.26 17.41 9.97
CA ALA A 972 -8.49 18.41 9.22
C ALA A 972 -9.41 19.18 8.26
N ILE A 973 -9.74 20.43 8.61
CA ILE A 973 -10.35 21.38 7.66
C ILE A 973 -9.37 21.62 6.52
N THR A 974 -9.84 21.58 5.27
CA THR A 974 -8.98 21.82 4.11
C THR A 974 -8.86 23.31 3.82
N ARG A 975 -7.79 23.68 3.13
CA ARG A 975 -7.62 25.04 2.61
C ARG A 975 -8.79 25.48 1.73
N ASP A 976 -9.31 24.57 0.90
CA ASP A 976 -10.44 24.86 0.01
C ASP A 976 -11.72 25.13 0.80
N GLN A 977 -11.96 24.43 1.93
CA GLN A 977 -13.07 24.74 2.82
C GLN A 977 -12.97 26.15 3.42
N VAL A 978 -11.77 26.61 3.79
CA VAL A 978 -11.58 27.99 4.27
C VAL A 978 -11.86 29.02 3.16
N ALA A 979 -11.46 28.73 1.93
CA ALA A 979 -11.79 29.56 0.78
C ALA A 979 -13.30 29.58 0.51
N GLY A 980 -13.97 28.42 0.62
CA GLY A 980 -15.42 28.27 0.50
C GLY A 980 -16.19 29.10 1.53
N MET A 981 -15.80 29.02 2.81
CA MET A 981 -16.38 29.85 3.88
C MET A 981 -16.29 31.35 3.57
N LEU A 982 -15.14 31.81 3.05
CA LEU A 982 -14.96 33.21 2.66
C LEU A 982 -15.84 33.58 1.46
N ALA A 983 -15.96 32.69 0.48
CA ALA A 983 -16.83 32.90 -0.68
C ALA A 983 -18.31 33.01 -0.27
N VAL A 984 -18.77 32.09 0.59
CA VAL A 984 -20.12 32.07 1.16
C VAL A 984 -20.39 33.35 1.96
N PHE A 985 -19.47 33.74 2.85
CA PHE A 985 -19.61 34.97 3.65
C PHE A 985 -19.77 36.21 2.75
N ARG A 986 -18.97 36.31 1.68
CA ARG A 986 -19.09 37.40 0.71
C ARG A 986 -20.43 37.39 -0.01
N ALA A 987 -20.90 36.22 -0.43
CA ALA A 987 -22.19 36.07 -1.10
C ALA A 987 -23.35 36.43 -0.17
N ASN A 988 -23.28 36.05 1.11
CA ASN A 988 -24.28 36.42 2.13
C ASN A 988 -24.30 37.94 2.40
N LEU A 989 -23.14 38.62 2.40
CA LEU A 989 -23.10 40.09 2.49
C LEU A 989 -23.76 40.75 1.27
N THR A 990 -23.53 40.23 0.06
CA THR A 990 -24.20 40.70 -1.16
C THR A 990 -25.70 40.49 -1.07
N ALA A 991 -26.14 39.32 -0.59
CA ALA A 991 -27.55 38.99 -0.42
C ALA A 991 -28.24 39.92 0.60
N ALA A 992 -27.55 40.27 1.68
CA ALA A 992 -28.06 41.19 2.69
C ALA A 992 -28.20 42.63 2.19
N ASP A 993 -27.30 43.09 1.31
CA ASP A 993 -27.35 44.45 0.73
C ASP A 993 -28.51 44.66 -0.25
N GLY A 994 -28.95 43.55 -0.89
CA GLY A 994 -30.09 43.50 -1.80
C GLY A 994 -31.41 43.07 -1.18
N PHE A 995 -31.48 42.93 0.16
CA PHE A 995 -32.69 42.42 0.81
C PHE A 995 -33.86 43.40 0.70
N ALA A 996 -34.96 42.92 0.10
CA ALA A 996 -36.27 43.54 0.12
C ALA A 996 -37.27 42.46 0.55
N PRO A 997 -37.75 42.45 1.79
CA PRO A 997 -38.48 41.31 2.34
C PRO A 997 -39.80 41.05 1.61
N SER A 998 -40.02 39.79 1.22
CA SER A 998 -41.34 39.24 0.96
C SER A 998 -41.72 38.37 2.15
N VAL A 999 -42.51 38.88 3.09
CA VAL A 999 -42.96 38.08 4.25
C VAL A 999 -44.38 37.59 4.03
N GLY A 1000 -44.58 36.30 4.28
CA GLY A 1000 -45.86 35.61 4.23
C GLY A 1000 -46.89 36.09 5.26
N GLY A 1001 -48.04 35.40 5.30
CA GLY A 1001 -49.16 35.71 6.20
C GLY A 1001 -49.05 35.10 7.60
N ALA A 1002 -48.08 34.22 7.84
CA ALA A 1002 -47.90 33.54 9.13
C ALA A 1002 -47.56 34.52 10.29
N PRO A 1003 -47.95 34.20 11.54
CA PRO A 1003 -47.52 34.95 12.73
C PRO A 1003 -45.99 35.04 12.84
N LEU A 1004 -45.49 36.20 13.26
CA LEU A 1004 -44.05 36.47 13.39
C LEU A 1004 -43.69 36.77 14.84
N HIS A 1005 -42.72 36.03 15.38
CA HIS A 1005 -42.19 36.22 16.73
C HIS A 1005 -40.74 36.70 16.65
N VAL A 1006 -40.44 37.82 17.31
CA VAL A 1006 -39.13 38.48 17.28
C VAL A 1006 -38.51 38.47 18.68
N TRP A 1007 -37.40 37.77 18.88
CA TRP A 1007 -36.61 37.88 20.12
C TRP A 1007 -35.56 38.96 19.97
N VAL A 1008 -35.54 39.91 20.90
CA VAL A 1008 -34.63 41.06 20.90
C VAL A 1008 -33.81 41.05 22.17
N THR A 1009 -32.49 41.01 22.04
CA THR A 1009 -31.58 41.09 23.17
C THR A 1009 -31.61 42.46 23.85
N ASP A 1010 -31.20 42.54 25.11
CA ASP A 1010 -31.04 43.81 25.79
C ASP A 1010 -30.04 44.73 25.08
N ALA A 1011 -28.93 44.17 24.59
CA ALA A 1011 -27.93 44.91 23.84
C ALA A 1011 -28.50 45.54 22.55
N LEU A 1012 -29.33 44.80 21.80
CA LEU A 1012 -29.89 45.31 20.54
C LEU A 1012 -30.93 46.40 20.78
N ALA A 1013 -31.86 46.23 21.73
CA ALA A 1013 -32.85 47.26 22.01
C ALA A 1013 -32.31 48.49 22.73
N ALA A 1014 -31.17 48.38 23.41
CA ALA A 1014 -30.49 49.54 23.96
C ALA A 1014 -29.88 50.45 22.87
N ARG A 1015 -29.80 50.00 21.60
CA ARG A 1015 -29.23 50.80 20.51
C ARG A 1015 -30.16 51.96 20.15
N PRO A 1016 -29.67 53.20 20.18
CA PRO A 1016 -30.48 54.37 19.89
C PRO A 1016 -30.91 54.40 18.41
N GLY A 1017 -32.16 54.80 18.16
CA GLY A 1017 -32.68 55.03 16.81
C GLY A 1017 -33.27 53.80 16.11
N LEU A 1018 -33.35 52.65 16.78
CA LEU A 1018 -34.04 51.47 16.24
C LEU A 1018 -35.53 51.45 16.62
N PRO A 1019 -36.43 51.04 15.71
CA PRO A 1019 -37.83 50.78 16.05
C PRO A 1019 -37.95 49.69 17.12
N THR A 1020 -38.99 49.77 17.97
CA THR A 1020 -39.23 48.79 19.05
C THR A 1020 -39.42 47.36 18.53
N ASP A 1021 -39.95 47.22 17.33
CA ASP A 1021 -40.17 45.96 16.61
C ASP A 1021 -39.08 45.66 15.56
N LEU A 1022 -37.99 46.45 15.56
CA LEU A 1022 -36.88 46.37 14.62
C LEU A 1022 -37.27 46.47 13.13
N GLY A 1023 -38.45 47.05 12.84
CA GLY A 1023 -38.97 47.25 11.49
C GLY A 1023 -39.77 46.06 10.93
N TRP A 1024 -39.95 44.98 11.71
CA TRP A 1024 -40.64 43.77 11.23
C TRP A 1024 -42.14 44.00 10.94
N SER A 1025 -42.83 44.89 11.66
CA SER A 1025 -44.25 45.16 11.38
C SER A 1025 -44.48 45.89 10.05
N ALA A 1026 -43.43 46.48 9.46
CA ALA A 1026 -43.54 47.15 8.17
C ALA A 1026 -43.47 46.17 6.97
N VAL A 1027 -43.06 44.92 7.21
CA VAL A 1027 -42.70 43.98 6.13
C VAL A 1027 -43.56 42.72 6.10
N THR A 1028 -44.41 42.50 7.10
CA THR A 1028 -45.37 41.40 7.15
C THR A 1028 -46.81 41.90 7.27
N THR A 1029 -47.74 41.08 6.80
CA THR A 1029 -49.18 41.28 7.01
C THR A 1029 -49.73 40.47 8.19
N GLY A 1030 -48.92 39.57 8.76
CA GLY A 1030 -49.26 38.78 9.94
C GLY A 1030 -49.03 39.54 11.26
N PRO A 1031 -49.56 39.04 12.39
CA PRO A 1031 -49.33 39.63 13.71
C PRO A 1031 -47.86 39.47 14.14
N VAL A 1032 -47.25 40.55 14.64
CA VAL A 1032 -45.87 40.58 15.15
C VAL A 1032 -45.87 40.62 16.68
N THR A 1033 -45.16 39.68 17.31
CA THR A 1033 -44.97 39.64 18.77
C THR A 1033 -43.49 39.81 19.12
N ILE A 1034 -43.18 40.76 20.00
CA ILE A 1034 -41.81 41.05 20.43
C ILE A 1034 -41.54 40.44 21.81
N HIS A 1035 -40.46 39.66 21.91
CA HIS A 1035 -39.97 39.02 23.12
C HIS A 1035 -38.64 39.66 23.53
N ARG A 1036 -38.45 39.93 24.82
CA ARG A 1036 -37.22 40.51 25.37
C ARG A 1036 -36.44 39.41 26.07
N ILE A 1037 -35.14 39.30 25.78
CA ILE A 1037 -34.26 38.32 26.40
C ILE A 1037 -32.94 38.98 26.79
N ALA A 1038 -32.37 38.54 27.92
CA ALA A 1038 -31.11 39.09 28.42
C ALA A 1038 -29.93 38.77 27.47
N GLY A 1039 -28.85 39.53 27.61
CA GLY A 1039 -27.59 39.29 26.89
C GLY A 1039 -27.41 40.14 25.64
N ASP A 1040 -26.64 39.59 24.71
CA ASP A 1040 -26.23 40.21 23.46
C ASP A 1040 -26.31 39.25 22.28
N HIS A 1041 -25.99 39.75 21.10
CA HIS A 1041 -26.06 39.00 19.85
C HIS A 1041 -25.36 37.64 19.91
N ALA A 1042 -24.16 37.55 20.51
CA ALA A 1042 -23.38 36.32 20.53
C ALA A 1042 -23.80 35.36 21.66
N SER A 1043 -24.28 35.88 22.78
CA SER A 1043 -24.61 35.10 23.98
C SER A 1043 -26.01 34.48 23.92
N ILE A 1044 -26.95 35.04 23.16
CA ILE A 1044 -28.33 34.54 23.07
C ILE A 1044 -28.43 33.09 22.56
N VAL A 1045 -27.51 32.66 21.69
CA VAL A 1045 -27.44 31.28 21.15
C VAL A 1045 -26.53 30.35 21.99
N LYS A 1046 -26.10 30.79 23.18
CA LYS A 1046 -25.23 30.03 24.08
C LYS A 1046 -25.84 29.81 25.45
N ALA A 1047 -25.39 28.78 26.15
CA ALA A 1047 -25.79 28.55 27.53
C ALA A 1047 -25.34 29.72 28.43
N PRO A 1048 -26.18 30.16 29.40
CA PRO A 1048 -27.51 29.60 29.73
C PRO A 1048 -28.68 30.17 28.90
N LEU A 1049 -28.49 31.27 28.17
CA LEU A 1049 -29.57 32.01 27.49
C LEU A 1049 -30.27 31.19 26.39
N VAL A 1050 -29.56 30.29 25.72
CA VAL A 1050 -30.13 29.40 24.71
C VAL A 1050 -31.19 28.46 25.27
N GLU A 1051 -31.10 28.10 26.56
CA GLU A 1051 -32.10 27.27 27.24
C GLU A 1051 -33.38 28.07 27.51
N GLU A 1052 -33.24 29.36 27.83
CA GLU A 1052 -34.36 30.29 27.98
C GLU A 1052 -35.04 30.53 26.62
N LEU A 1053 -34.26 30.80 25.58
CA LEU A 1053 -34.77 30.93 24.22
C LEU A 1053 -35.51 29.66 23.75
N ALA A 1054 -34.95 28.47 23.99
CA ALA A 1054 -35.60 27.21 23.64
C ALA A 1054 -36.92 27.02 24.38
N ARG A 1055 -36.99 27.40 25.67
CA ARG A 1055 -38.21 27.31 26.48
C ARG A 1055 -39.31 28.21 25.91
N ASP A 1056 -38.96 29.43 25.52
CA ASP A 1056 -39.91 30.37 24.92
C ASP A 1056 -40.39 29.88 23.54
N LEU A 1057 -39.47 29.40 22.70
CA LEU A 1057 -39.80 28.82 21.39
C LEU A 1057 -40.73 27.62 21.56
N ASN A 1058 -40.48 26.73 22.51
CA ASN A 1058 -41.33 25.57 22.77
C ASN A 1058 -42.75 25.94 23.19
N HIS A 1059 -42.95 27.09 23.83
CA HIS A 1059 -44.27 27.55 24.27
C HIS A 1059 -45.14 28.06 23.13
N ILE A 1060 -44.54 28.47 22.00
CA ILE A 1060 -45.25 29.00 20.83
C ILE A 1060 -45.43 27.97 19.72
N LEU A 1061 -44.77 26.81 19.79
CA LEU A 1061 -44.95 25.73 18.83
C LEU A 1061 -46.39 25.19 18.94
N PRO A 1062 -47.10 24.96 17.81
CA PRO A 1062 -48.45 24.43 17.85
C PRO A 1062 -48.50 23.04 18.50
N GLU A 1063 -49.58 22.78 19.24
CA GLU A 1063 -49.87 21.45 19.79
C GLU A 1063 -50.14 20.45 18.65
N ALA A 1064 -49.86 19.17 18.90
CA ALA A 1064 -50.04 18.13 17.90
C ALA A 1064 -51.51 18.10 17.41
N PRO A 1065 -51.77 17.94 16.09
CA PRO A 1065 -53.12 17.68 15.63
C PRO A 1065 -53.63 16.41 16.30
N SER A 1066 -54.74 16.53 17.04
CA SER A 1066 -55.41 15.46 17.79
C SER A 1066 -55.97 14.36 16.89
#